data_AF-A0A3B8L7E6-F1
#
_entry.id   AF-A0A3B8L7E6-F1
#
_cell.length_a   1.000
_cell.length_b   1.000
_cell.length_c   1.000
_cell.angle_alpha   90.00
_cell.angle_beta   90.00
_cell.angle_gamma   90.00
#
_symmetry.space_group_name_H-M   'P 1'
#
loop_
_entity.id
_entity.type
_entity.pdbx_description
1 polymer ?
#
loop_
_entity_poly.entity_id
_entity_poly.type
_entity_poly.pdbx_seq_one_letter_code
_entity_poly.pdbx_strand_id
1 'polypeptide(L)'
;MPTETLTREIFRNIGSGPKAIFYGLAVLAGLVAVTTAWRRIRRWRSGRTSETRYPLGQRVRALLSRVLSQATLAKTRPAASRAHRCLFGGFAVLTLGTILIAVEHVAAMLAGRAADDPVFHKGLYYAIYEPVMELAGLAVLIGAGWFLLRRRRADSSIGHRTSDWLVLASLLFLGGSGFLVEGLRIIEANSPGRWVSFVGAAVAGGLETVGVTRTTAVLLHQCTWWLHAVVALGLLAAVPSTRLWHALAGSVLLSNHPPRTLGTLATVTIEEVEATGTYGVSQLDHLAVRQLVSLEACVSCGRCQDECPAHAAGKPLSPRNVVQDLAGQLPRMGSEDAPVLAGDVVSDETLWSCTACSACVEVCPLGVDPLELIIDMRRHLVGSGSVRGSSATTLQKLGRSGNPWGLPAEGRMDWTEGLQVPTVDDQPDFDVLYWVGCAAAYDRRSRNTARAMVQLLQAAGVRFAVLGERERCTGESARRMGEEFVFAELAAHNVKELSRHGVTRIVTHCPHCLNSLKHDYPDAGGHYEVVHHSEFLAELVSDGRLQVDDSSGERITYHDPCYLARVNGIVDAPRDVLTAVGAELDELPRHGCRTACCGGGGGRMWLDDGPDDRVGRDRLEEITTAGAETVVVSCPFCRTMFGDGLAAADSPTNVVDLAELLINSLEETG
;
A
#
# COMPACT_ATOMS: atom_id res chain seq x y z
N MET A 1 8.50 -52.12 -5.41
CA MET A 1 8.28 -52.08 -6.87
C MET A 1 9.35 -51.21 -7.50
N PRO A 2 9.99 -51.62 -8.60
CA PRO A 2 10.90 -50.74 -9.34
C PRO A 2 10.09 -49.51 -9.80
N THR A 3 10.66 -48.32 -9.63
CA THR A 3 10.02 -47.05 -10.01
C THR A 3 9.66 -47.01 -11.49
N GLU A 4 10.38 -47.76 -12.33
CA GLU A 4 10.22 -47.84 -13.78
C GLU A 4 8.83 -48.29 -14.26
N THR A 5 8.02 -48.96 -13.42
CA THR A 5 6.68 -49.43 -13.80
C THR A 5 5.54 -48.52 -13.32
N LEU A 6 5.84 -47.41 -12.65
CA LEU A 6 4.82 -46.51 -12.10
C LEU A 6 4.27 -45.59 -13.20
N THR A 7 2.94 -45.59 -13.41
CA THR A 7 2.25 -44.77 -14.40
C THR A 7 0.73 -44.77 -14.14
N ARG A 8 -0.01 -43.87 -14.79
CA ARG A 8 -1.47 -43.95 -14.90
C ARG A 8 -1.97 -43.50 -16.28
N GLU A 9 -3.07 -44.10 -16.74
CA GLU A 9 -3.80 -43.60 -17.90
C GLU A 9 -4.59 -42.33 -17.53
N ILE A 10 -4.44 -41.28 -18.34
CA ILE A 10 -5.01 -39.94 -18.07
C ILE A 10 -6.55 -39.92 -18.12
N PHE A 11 -7.14 -40.54 -19.16
CA PHE A 11 -8.59 -40.59 -19.36
C PHE A 11 -9.15 -41.99 -19.07
N ARG A 12 -8.59 -42.66 -18.06
CA ARG A 12 -9.03 -43.99 -17.67
C ARG A 12 -10.53 -44.00 -17.40
N ASN A 13 -11.21 -45.05 -17.85
CA ASN A 13 -12.66 -45.22 -17.65
C ASN A 13 -13.53 -44.08 -18.24
N ILE A 14 -12.99 -43.30 -19.19
CA ILE A 14 -13.73 -42.29 -19.98
C ILE A 14 -13.67 -42.68 -21.46
N GLY A 15 -14.82 -42.86 -22.10
CA GLY A 15 -14.90 -43.24 -23.52
C GLY A 15 -14.51 -42.11 -24.49
N SER A 16 -14.29 -42.44 -25.77
CA SER A 16 -13.90 -41.47 -26.81
C SER A 16 -14.94 -40.36 -27.05
N GLY A 17 -16.23 -40.69 -27.08
CA GLY A 17 -17.32 -39.71 -27.19
C GLY A 17 -17.31 -38.68 -26.06
N PRO A 18 -17.36 -39.12 -24.78
CA PRO A 18 -17.16 -38.25 -23.62
C PRO A 18 -15.89 -37.38 -23.67
N LYS A 19 -14.75 -37.92 -24.11
CA LYS A 19 -13.51 -37.13 -24.29
C LYS A 19 -13.71 -35.98 -25.29
N ALA A 20 -14.36 -36.24 -26.43
CA ALA A 20 -14.65 -35.21 -27.42
C ALA A 20 -15.55 -34.10 -26.86
N ILE A 21 -16.58 -34.46 -26.09
CA ILE A 21 -17.46 -33.50 -25.39
C ILE A 21 -16.65 -32.65 -24.40
N PHE A 22 -15.78 -33.27 -23.60
CA PHE A 22 -14.92 -32.55 -22.65
C PHE A 22 -14.05 -31.50 -23.35
N TYR A 23 -13.38 -31.86 -24.45
CA TYR A 23 -12.56 -30.92 -25.21
C TYR A 23 -13.39 -29.80 -25.84
N GLY A 24 -14.59 -30.10 -26.35
CA GLY A 24 -15.53 -29.09 -26.84
C GLY A 24 -15.92 -28.08 -25.76
N LEU A 25 -16.25 -28.56 -24.56
CA LEU A 25 -16.54 -27.70 -23.40
C LEU A 25 -15.30 -26.91 -22.94
N ALA A 26 -14.12 -27.51 -22.99
CA ALA A 26 -12.87 -26.84 -22.61
C ALA A 26 -12.54 -25.68 -23.56
N VAL A 27 -12.72 -25.87 -24.87
CA VAL A 27 -12.57 -24.80 -25.87
C VAL A 27 -13.59 -23.69 -25.63
N LEU A 28 -14.86 -24.04 -25.41
CA LEU A 28 -15.91 -23.06 -25.11
C LEU A 28 -15.59 -22.24 -23.85
N ALA A 29 -15.21 -22.92 -22.75
CA ALA A 29 -14.82 -22.26 -21.50
C ALA A 29 -13.61 -21.34 -21.69
N GLY A 30 -12.60 -21.79 -22.45
CA GLY A 30 -11.43 -21.00 -22.81
C GLY A 30 -11.78 -19.76 -23.63
N LEU A 31 -12.66 -19.88 -24.63
CA LEU A 31 -13.13 -18.76 -25.43
C LEU A 31 -13.90 -17.73 -24.58
N VAL A 32 -14.77 -18.17 -23.68
CA VAL A 32 -15.48 -17.28 -22.75
C VAL A 32 -14.49 -16.56 -21.83
N ALA A 33 -13.50 -17.27 -21.30
CA ALA A 33 -12.46 -16.68 -20.46
C ALA A 33 -11.65 -15.63 -21.24
N VAL A 34 -11.11 -15.99 -22.41
CA VAL A 34 -10.28 -15.10 -23.23
C VAL A 34 -11.05 -13.86 -23.70
N THR A 35 -12.27 -14.02 -24.17
CA THR A 35 -13.09 -12.88 -24.63
C THR A 35 -13.44 -11.93 -23.50
N THR A 36 -13.76 -12.46 -22.31
CA THR A 36 -14.04 -11.64 -21.11
C THR A 36 -12.78 -10.93 -20.62
N ALA A 37 -11.65 -11.63 -20.56
CA ALA A 37 -10.35 -11.08 -20.22
C ALA A 37 -9.92 -9.97 -21.19
N TRP A 38 -10.12 -10.18 -22.49
CA TRP A 38 -9.82 -9.20 -23.53
C TRP A 38 -10.60 -7.91 -23.36
N ARG A 39 -11.90 -7.97 -23.04
CA ARG A 39 -12.72 -6.77 -22.76
C ARG A 39 -12.14 -5.96 -21.59
N ARG A 40 -11.69 -6.62 -20.53
CA ARG A 40 -11.05 -5.95 -19.38
C ARG A 40 -9.72 -5.31 -19.76
N ILE A 41 -8.85 -6.05 -20.45
CA ILE A 41 -7.55 -5.54 -20.91
C ILE A 41 -7.71 -4.36 -21.86
N ARG A 42 -8.73 -4.39 -22.74
CA ARG A 42 -9.05 -3.28 -23.64
C ARG A 42 -9.40 -2.01 -22.85
N ARG A 43 -10.12 -2.11 -21.73
CA ARG A 43 -10.39 -0.97 -20.84
C ARG A 43 -9.13 -0.41 -20.20
N TRP A 44 -8.17 -1.25 -19.80
CA TRP A 44 -6.89 -0.73 -19.29
C TRP A 44 -6.16 0.11 -20.32
N ARG A 45 -6.24 -0.26 -21.61
CA ARG A 45 -5.56 0.45 -22.70
C ARG A 45 -6.18 1.80 -23.06
N SER A 46 -7.37 2.13 -22.56
CA SER A 46 -7.95 3.46 -22.77
C SER A 46 -7.48 4.49 -21.74
N GLY A 47 -6.79 4.07 -20.68
CA GLY A 47 -6.22 5.00 -19.71
C GLY A 47 -5.03 5.78 -20.26
N ARG A 48 -4.72 6.92 -19.63
CA ARG A 48 -3.59 7.79 -20.01
C ARG A 48 -2.25 7.05 -19.92
N THR A 49 -1.35 7.33 -20.87
CA THR A 49 -0.05 6.65 -21.03
C THR A 49 1.12 7.53 -20.61
N SER A 50 1.11 8.05 -19.38
CA SER A 50 2.18 8.93 -18.86
C SER A 50 3.15 8.24 -17.90
N GLU A 51 3.04 6.92 -17.72
CA GLU A 51 3.75 6.23 -16.64
C GLU A 51 5.03 5.49 -17.03
N THR A 52 6.02 5.56 -16.14
CA THR A 52 7.25 4.78 -16.21
C THR A 52 6.94 3.29 -16.06
N ARG A 53 7.37 2.49 -17.04
CA ARG A 53 7.28 1.03 -17.01
C ARG A 53 8.66 0.42 -16.85
N TYR A 54 8.73 -0.71 -16.16
CA TYR A 54 9.97 -1.46 -16.08
C TYR A 54 10.39 -1.98 -17.47
N PRO A 55 11.70 -1.97 -17.79
CA PRO A 55 12.22 -2.72 -18.92
C PRO A 55 12.00 -4.23 -18.72
N LEU A 56 11.99 -5.00 -19.81
CA LEU A 56 11.59 -6.41 -19.79
C LEU A 56 12.31 -7.26 -18.72
N GLY A 57 13.64 -7.11 -18.57
CA GLY A 57 14.41 -7.84 -17.57
C GLY A 57 13.99 -7.55 -16.13
N GLN A 58 13.68 -6.29 -15.82
CA GLN A 58 13.19 -5.89 -14.50
C GLN A 58 11.76 -6.37 -14.27
N ARG A 59 10.93 -6.44 -15.31
CA ARG A 59 9.58 -7.03 -15.21
C ARG A 59 9.63 -8.51 -14.82
N VAL A 60 10.51 -9.28 -15.44
CA VAL A 60 10.73 -10.69 -15.09
C VAL A 60 11.24 -10.80 -13.66
N ARG A 61 12.23 -9.99 -13.26
CA ARG A 61 12.72 -9.98 -11.87
C ARG A 61 11.60 -9.67 -10.88
N ALA A 62 10.78 -8.65 -11.14
CA ALA A 62 9.66 -8.27 -10.28
C ALA A 62 8.58 -9.36 -10.20
N LEU A 63 8.28 -10.04 -11.32
CA LEU A 63 7.39 -11.20 -11.35
C LEU A 63 7.91 -12.31 -10.42
N LEU A 64 9.19 -12.66 -10.53
CA LEU A 64 9.79 -13.70 -9.67
C LEU A 64 9.84 -13.26 -8.20
N SER A 65 10.33 -12.06 -7.93
CA SER A 65 10.65 -11.60 -6.58
C SER A 65 9.46 -11.05 -5.80
N ARG A 66 8.34 -10.69 -6.45
CA ARG A 66 7.15 -10.13 -5.78
C ARG A 66 5.90 -10.98 -6.00
N VAL A 67 5.69 -11.48 -7.22
CA VAL A 67 4.49 -12.28 -7.54
C VAL A 67 4.68 -13.73 -7.15
N LEU A 68 5.69 -14.43 -7.66
CA LEU A 68 5.87 -15.86 -7.35
C LEU A 68 6.31 -16.09 -5.91
N SER A 69 7.21 -15.26 -5.37
CA SER A 69 7.64 -15.34 -3.98
C SER A 69 6.53 -14.97 -2.98
N GLN A 70 5.50 -14.23 -3.43
CA GLN A 70 4.46 -13.64 -2.60
C GLN A 70 5.01 -12.78 -1.44
N ALA A 71 6.23 -12.22 -1.59
CA ALA A 71 6.95 -11.50 -0.53
C ALA A 71 6.16 -10.29 0.01
N THR A 72 5.33 -9.66 -0.82
CA THR A 72 4.54 -8.47 -0.45
C THR A 72 3.43 -8.77 0.56
N LEU A 73 3.06 -10.03 0.79
CA LEU A 73 2.03 -10.41 1.76
C LEU A 73 2.49 -10.35 3.21
N ALA A 74 3.80 -10.33 3.47
CA ALA A 74 4.34 -10.45 4.83
C ALA A 74 4.08 -9.21 5.71
N LYS A 75 3.66 -8.08 5.12
CA LYS A 75 3.53 -6.79 5.81
C LYS A 75 2.52 -6.78 6.96
N THR A 76 1.33 -7.34 6.75
CA THR A 76 0.25 -7.37 7.77
C THR A 76 -0.57 -8.65 7.70
N ARG A 77 -1.10 -9.09 8.85
CA ARG A 77 -1.98 -10.27 9.03
C ARG A 77 -1.31 -11.60 8.63
N PRO A 78 -0.37 -12.13 9.44
CA PRO A 78 0.46 -13.28 9.06
C PRO A 78 -0.34 -14.57 8.79
N ALA A 79 -1.44 -14.80 9.49
CA ALA A 79 -2.31 -15.95 9.26
C ALA A 79 -2.96 -15.92 7.85
N ALA A 80 -3.49 -14.76 7.45
CA ALA A 80 -4.05 -14.57 6.11
C ALA A 80 -2.99 -14.74 5.02
N SER A 81 -1.78 -14.25 5.27
CA SER A 81 -0.65 -14.35 4.34
C SER A 81 -0.15 -15.79 4.17
N ARG A 82 -0.15 -16.61 5.24
CA ARG A 82 0.14 -18.05 5.15
C ARG A 82 -0.95 -18.79 4.39
N ALA A 83 -2.22 -18.54 4.71
CA ALA A 83 -3.36 -19.16 4.02
C ALA A 83 -3.37 -18.82 2.52
N HIS A 84 -3.07 -17.57 2.15
CA HIS A 84 -2.95 -17.18 0.75
C HIS A 84 -1.80 -17.89 0.04
N ARG A 85 -0.62 -18.01 0.67
CA ARG A 85 0.51 -18.75 0.09
C ARG A 85 0.17 -20.22 -0.17
N CYS A 86 -0.55 -20.87 0.75
CA CYS A 86 -1.05 -22.23 0.55
C CYS A 86 -2.03 -22.31 -0.63
N LEU A 87 -2.99 -21.39 -0.67
CA LEU A 87 -4.00 -21.35 -1.72
C LEU A 87 -3.40 -21.08 -3.10
N PHE A 88 -2.60 -20.01 -3.23
CA PHE A 88 -1.97 -19.61 -4.48
C PHE A 88 -0.95 -20.64 -4.95
N GLY A 89 -0.05 -21.08 -4.07
CA GLY A 89 0.96 -22.09 -4.38
C GLY A 89 0.34 -23.42 -4.80
N GLY A 90 -0.63 -23.91 -4.02
CA GLY A 90 -1.36 -25.14 -4.36
C GLY A 90 -2.10 -25.01 -5.69
N PHE A 91 -2.83 -23.93 -5.91
CA PHE A 91 -3.56 -23.71 -7.16
C PHE A 91 -2.63 -23.61 -8.38
N ALA A 92 -1.49 -22.90 -8.25
CA ALA A 92 -0.50 -22.77 -9.32
C ALA A 92 0.14 -24.12 -9.66
N VAL A 93 0.50 -24.93 -8.65
CA VAL A 93 1.07 -26.27 -8.84
C VAL A 93 0.05 -27.22 -9.48
N LEU A 94 -1.20 -27.23 -9.02
CA LEU A 94 -2.27 -28.05 -9.63
C LEU A 94 -2.57 -27.64 -11.08
N THR A 95 -2.57 -26.34 -11.36
CA THR A 95 -2.74 -25.82 -12.72
C THR A 95 -1.59 -26.27 -13.62
N LEU A 96 -0.34 -26.15 -13.14
CA LEU A 96 0.83 -26.63 -13.86
C LEU A 96 0.75 -28.14 -14.12
N GLY A 97 0.38 -28.92 -13.10
CA GLY A 97 0.22 -30.36 -13.26
C GLY A 97 -0.85 -30.74 -14.29
N THR A 98 -1.99 -30.04 -14.27
CA THR A 98 -3.06 -30.20 -15.27
C THR A 98 -2.57 -29.89 -16.68
N ILE A 99 -1.79 -28.82 -16.86
CA ILE A 99 -1.16 -28.48 -18.15
C ILE A 99 -0.20 -29.58 -18.60
N LEU A 100 0.64 -30.09 -17.69
CA LEU A 100 1.58 -31.18 -18.00
C LEU A 100 0.84 -32.46 -18.41
N ILE A 101 -0.27 -32.80 -17.77
CA ILE A 101 -1.15 -33.91 -18.18
C ILE A 101 -1.72 -33.68 -19.58
N ALA A 102 -2.18 -32.46 -19.89
CA ALA A 102 -2.70 -32.14 -21.22
C ALA A 102 -1.60 -32.25 -22.30
N VAL A 103 -0.39 -31.76 -22.01
CA VAL A 103 0.78 -31.88 -22.89
C VAL A 103 1.14 -33.35 -23.13
N GLU A 104 1.18 -34.17 -22.07
CA GLU A 104 1.39 -35.61 -22.19
C GLU A 104 0.36 -36.25 -23.12
N HIS A 105 -0.93 -35.96 -22.92
CA HIS A 105 -1.99 -36.56 -23.73
C HIS A 105 -1.83 -36.25 -25.23
N VAL A 106 -1.52 -35.00 -25.57
CA VAL A 106 -1.27 -34.59 -26.96
C VAL A 106 0.01 -35.21 -27.50
N ALA A 107 1.08 -35.25 -26.70
CA ALA A 107 2.35 -35.84 -27.11
C ALA A 107 2.22 -37.35 -27.39
N ALA A 108 1.51 -38.10 -26.54
CA ALA A 108 1.24 -39.52 -26.74
C ALA A 108 0.42 -39.76 -28.01
N MET A 109 -0.60 -38.92 -28.25
CA MET A 109 -1.42 -38.97 -29.47
C MET A 109 -0.58 -38.73 -30.74
N LEU A 110 0.26 -37.69 -30.73
CA LEU A 110 1.14 -37.34 -31.86
C LEU A 110 2.22 -38.42 -32.10
N ALA A 111 2.69 -39.05 -31.04
CA ALA A 111 3.66 -40.14 -31.12
C ALA A 111 3.04 -41.51 -31.46
N GLY A 112 1.70 -41.58 -31.63
CA GLY A 112 0.99 -42.83 -31.90
C GLY A 112 1.08 -43.85 -30.78
N ARG A 113 1.30 -43.41 -29.54
CA ARG A 113 1.42 -44.31 -28.38
C ARG A 113 0.05 -44.72 -27.84
N ALA A 114 -0.01 -45.93 -27.29
CA ALA A 114 -1.19 -46.44 -26.61
C ALA A 114 -1.46 -45.68 -25.30
N ALA A 115 -2.69 -45.72 -24.80
CA ALA A 115 -3.11 -44.94 -23.62
C ALA A 115 -2.41 -45.38 -22.32
N ASP A 116 -1.87 -46.59 -22.29
CA ASP A 116 -1.11 -47.21 -21.21
C ASP A 116 0.42 -47.03 -21.35
N ASP A 117 0.91 -46.44 -22.45
CA ASP A 117 2.33 -46.11 -22.66
C ASP A 117 2.55 -44.60 -22.83
N PRO A 118 2.56 -43.82 -21.74
CA PRO A 118 2.83 -42.38 -21.82
C PRO A 118 4.28 -42.09 -22.27
N VAL A 119 4.46 -40.89 -22.83
CA VAL A 119 5.73 -40.33 -23.26
C VAL A 119 6.65 -40.11 -22.08
N PHE A 120 6.22 -39.30 -21.10
CA PHE A 120 7.01 -38.93 -19.93
C PHE A 120 6.26 -39.13 -18.60
N HIS A 121 4.93 -39.29 -18.60
CA HIS A 121 4.12 -39.52 -17.39
C HIS A 121 4.28 -40.93 -16.78
N LYS A 122 5.51 -41.39 -16.57
CA LYS A 122 5.86 -42.69 -16.01
C LYS A 122 7.16 -42.62 -15.19
N GLY A 123 7.49 -43.69 -14.49
CA GLY A 123 8.78 -43.82 -13.84
C GLY A 123 8.97 -42.87 -12.66
N LEU A 124 10.20 -42.35 -12.53
CA LEU A 124 10.58 -41.37 -11.51
C LEU A 124 9.78 -40.07 -11.61
N TYR A 125 9.44 -39.61 -12.82
CA TYR A 125 8.62 -38.42 -13.01
C TYR A 125 7.27 -38.58 -12.31
N TYR A 126 6.57 -39.70 -12.56
CA TYR A 126 5.28 -39.98 -11.92
C TYR A 126 5.40 -40.09 -10.40
N ALA A 127 6.47 -40.73 -9.91
CA ALA A 127 6.75 -40.88 -8.48
C ALA A 127 6.97 -39.54 -7.74
N ILE A 128 7.39 -38.48 -8.44
CA ILE A 128 7.52 -37.12 -7.90
C ILE A 128 6.25 -36.30 -8.16
N TYR A 129 5.65 -36.46 -9.34
CA TYR A 129 4.48 -35.71 -9.78
C TYR A 129 3.29 -35.92 -8.84
N GLU A 130 2.93 -37.18 -8.57
CA GLU A 130 1.69 -37.49 -7.84
C GLU A 130 1.72 -36.98 -6.38
N PRO A 131 2.78 -37.21 -5.57
CA PRO A 131 2.82 -36.68 -4.21
C PRO A 131 2.82 -35.15 -4.17
N VAL A 132 3.46 -34.50 -5.15
CA VAL A 132 3.46 -33.03 -5.27
C VAL A 132 2.06 -32.51 -5.58
N MET A 133 1.30 -33.17 -6.45
CA MET A 133 -0.10 -32.82 -6.72
C MET A 133 -0.98 -33.00 -5.47
N GLU A 134 -0.75 -34.04 -4.67
CA GLU A 134 -1.53 -34.25 -3.45
C GLU A 134 -1.24 -33.20 -2.38
N LEU A 135 0.03 -32.86 -2.17
CA LEU A 135 0.40 -31.76 -1.27
C LEU A 135 -0.20 -30.43 -1.73
N ALA A 136 -0.21 -30.17 -3.04
CA ALA A 136 -0.84 -28.99 -3.61
C ALA A 136 -2.37 -28.98 -3.42
N GLY A 137 -3.05 -30.14 -3.59
CA GLY A 137 -4.47 -30.32 -3.29
C GLY A 137 -4.82 -30.02 -1.83
N LEU A 138 -4.03 -30.55 -0.90
CA LEU A 138 -4.18 -30.26 0.53
C LEU A 138 -3.96 -28.77 0.83
N ALA A 139 -2.94 -28.15 0.22
CA ALA A 139 -2.66 -26.72 0.40
C ALA A 139 -3.83 -25.83 -0.07
N VAL A 140 -4.48 -26.18 -1.19
CA VAL A 140 -5.70 -25.50 -1.66
C VAL A 140 -6.84 -25.67 -0.66
N LEU A 141 -7.08 -26.88 -0.15
CA LEU A 141 -8.15 -27.12 0.83
C LEU A 141 -7.92 -26.33 2.13
N ILE A 142 -6.69 -26.31 2.65
CA ILE A 142 -6.31 -25.56 3.85
C ILE A 142 -6.49 -24.06 3.61
N GLY A 143 -5.97 -23.53 2.51
CA GLY A 143 -6.05 -22.11 2.18
C GLY A 143 -7.48 -21.64 1.94
N ALA A 144 -8.23 -22.33 1.07
CA ALA A 144 -9.63 -22.01 0.76
C ALA A 144 -10.53 -22.19 1.99
N GLY A 145 -10.31 -23.24 2.79
CA GLY A 145 -11.04 -23.48 4.03
C GLY A 145 -10.83 -22.37 5.05
N TRP A 146 -9.58 -21.91 5.21
CA TRP A 146 -9.27 -20.79 6.09
C TRP A 146 -9.99 -19.50 5.65
N PHE A 147 -9.96 -19.18 4.35
CA PHE A 147 -10.68 -18.00 3.84
C PHE A 147 -12.20 -18.12 3.94
N LEU A 148 -12.75 -19.31 3.78
CA LEU A 148 -14.18 -19.57 4.00
C LEU A 148 -14.57 -19.33 5.47
N LEU A 149 -13.80 -19.89 6.41
CA LEU A 149 -14.02 -19.71 7.85
C LEU A 149 -13.90 -18.25 8.26
N ARG A 150 -12.87 -17.54 7.77
CA ARG A 150 -12.70 -16.12 8.04
C ARG A 150 -13.88 -15.30 7.53
N ARG A 151 -14.38 -15.60 6.33
CA ARG A 151 -15.52 -14.88 5.74
C ARG A 151 -16.83 -15.19 6.46
N ARG A 152 -16.99 -16.39 7.03
CA ARG A 152 -18.12 -16.73 7.91
C ARG A 152 -18.15 -15.95 9.22
N ARG A 153 -16.98 -15.51 9.71
CA ARG A 153 -16.88 -14.65 10.91
C ARG A 153 -17.30 -13.20 10.67
N ALA A 154 -17.70 -12.84 9.44
CA ALA A 154 -18.24 -11.53 9.08
C ALA A 154 -17.36 -10.32 9.50
N ASP A 155 -16.05 -10.48 9.39
CA ASP A 155 -15.07 -9.41 9.61
C ASP A 155 -15.39 -8.21 8.68
N SER A 156 -15.77 -7.08 9.28
CA SER A 156 -16.25 -5.86 8.57
C SER A 156 -15.20 -5.29 7.59
N SER A 157 -13.93 -5.60 7.84
CA SER A 157 -12.81 -5.24 6.98
C SER A 157 -12.79 -5.99 5.63
N ILE A 158 -13.64 -7.00 5.40
CA ILE A 158 -13.68 -7.76 4.15
C ILE A 158 -14.96 -7.48 3.36
N GLY A 159 -14.85 -7.30 2.03
CA GLY A 159 -16.04 -7.16 1.18
C GLY A 159 -16.72 -8.51 0.92
N HIS A 160 -18.04 -8.60 1.06
CA HIS A 160 -18.84 -9.83 0.86
C HIS A 160 -19.61 -9.80 -0.47
N ARG A 161 -19.09 -10.46 -1.52
CA ARG A 161 -19.84 -10.69 -2.77
C ARG A 161 -20.26 -12.16 -2.88
N THR A 162 -21.42 -12.43 -3.47
CA THR A 162 -21.91 -13.80 -3.72
C THR A 162 -20.92 -14.61 -4.54
N SER A 163 -20.27 -13.99 -5.53
CA SER A 163 -19.23 -14.61 -6.34
C SER A 163 -18.00 -15.07 -5.54
N ASP A 164 -17.68 -14.44 -4.41
CA ASP A 164 -16.56 -14.85 -3.56
C ASP A 164 -16.85 -16.20 -2.89
N TRP A 165 -18.09 -16.39 -2.43
CA TRP A 165 -18.54 -17.65 -1.85
C TRP A 165 -18.55 -18.77 -2.87
N LEU A 166 -19.02 -18.47 -4.09
CA LEU A 166 -19.02 -19.44 -5.20
C LEU A 166 -17.60 -19.86 -5.58
N VAL A 167 -16.65 -18.92 -5.65
CA VAL A 167 -15.25 -19.23 -5.93
C VAL A 167 -14.65 -20.12 -4.83
N LEU A 168 -14.84 -19.77 -3.55
CA LEU A 168 -14.31 -20.56 -2.44
C LEU A 168 -14.95 -21.96 -2.39
N ALA A 169 -16.26 -22.05 -2.59
CA ALA A 169 -16.96 -23.33 -2.68
C ALA A 169 -16.45 -24.18 -3.86
N SER A 170 -16.22 -23.55 -5.02
CA SER A 170 -15.67 -24.24 -6.20
C SER A 170 -14.25 -24.75 -5.94
N LEU A 171 -13.38 -23.95 -5.30
CA LEU A 171 -12.01 -24.37 -4.98
C LEU A 171 -11.98 -25.52 -3.97
N LEU A 172 -12.83 -25.48 -2.94
CA LEU A 172 -12.99 -26.58 -1.98
C LEU A 172 -13.55 -27.83 -2.64
N PHE A 173 -14.57 -27.66 -3.50
CA PHE A 173 -15.15 -28.75 -4.27
C PHE A 173 -14.10 -29.38 -5.18
N LEU A 174 -13.32 -28.60 -5.93
CA LEU A 174 -12.29 -29.10 -6.84
C LEU A 174 -11.18 -29.84 -6.08
N GLY A 175 -10.71 -29.31 -4.95
CA GLY A 175 -9.73 -30.01 -4.11
C GLY A 175 -10.26 -31.35 -3.58
N GLY A 176 -11.48 -31.36 -3.03
CA GLY A 176 -12.08 -32.58 -2.46
C GLY A 176 -12.47 -33.61 -3.51
N SER A 177 -13.11 -33.16 -4.60
CA SER A 177 -13.50 -34.04 -5.72
C SER A 177 -12.28 -34.57 -6.47
N GLY A 178 -11.17 -33.84 -6.54
CA GLY A 178 -9.92 -34.33 -7.12
C GLY A 178 -9.39 -35.56 -6.38
N PHE A 179 -9.34 -35.52 -5.04
CA PHE A 179 -8.97 -36.69 -4.24
C PHE A 179 -9.98 -37.84 -4.34
N LEU A 180 -11.27 -37.52 -4.47
CA LEU A 180 -12.32 -38.53 -4.67
C LEU A 180 -12.18 -39.24 -6.03
N VAL A 181 -11.92 -38.50 -7.11
CA VAL A 181 -11.65 -39.05 -8.45
C VAL A 181 -10.44 -39.98 -8.38
N GLU A 182 -9.35 -39.54 -7.75
CA GLU A 182 -8.13 -40.35 -7.63
C GLU A 182 -8.35 -41.62 -6.79
N GLY A 183 -9.05 -41.52 -5.65
CA GLY A 183 -9.39 -42.68 -4.82
C GLY A 183 -10.25 -43.72 -5.54
N LEU A 184 -11.27 -43.27 -6.28
CA LEU A 184 -12.12 -44.14 -7.10
C LEU A 184 -11.33 -44.78 -8.25
N ARG A 185 -10.41 -44.03 -8.87
CA ARG A 185 -9.48 -44.54 -9.89
C ARG A 185 -8.57 -45.63 -9.33
N ILE A 186 -8.06 -45.47 -8.10
CA ILE A 186 -7.20 -46.48 -7.44
C ILE A 186 -7.95 -47.81 -7.28
N ILE A 187 -9.21 -47.77 -6.83
CA ILE A 187 -10.07 -48.96 -6.66
C ILE A 187 -10.39 -49.60 -8.02
N GLU A 188 -10.84 -48.81 -8.99
CA GLU A 188 -11.21 -49.30 -10.33
C GLU A 188 -10.00 -49.94 -11.03
N ALA A 189 -8.86 -49.27 -10.98
CA ALA A 189 -7.66 -49.64 -11.72
C ALA A 189 -6.84 -50.74 -11.04
N ASN A 190 -7.09 -51.02 -9.75
CA ASN A 190 -6.20 -51.80 -8.90
C ASN A 190 -4.74 -51.31 -9.02
N SER A 191 -4.55 -50.00 -8.84
CA SER A 191 -3.30 -49.32 -9.24
C SER A 191 -2.07 -49.87 -8.49
N PRO A 192 -1.06 -50.41 -9.19
CA PRO A 192 0.22 -50.74 -8.57
C PRO A 192 0.87 -49.46 -8.04
N GLY A 193 1.38 -49.47 -6.81
CA GLY A 193 2.03 -48.30 -6.23
C GLY A 193 1.09 -47.21 -5.69
N ARG A 194 -0.14 -47.57 -5.28
CA ARG A 194 -1.12 -46.62 -4.67
C ARG A 194 -0.56 -45.70 -3.57
N TRP A 195 0.52 -46.09 -2.89
CA TRP A 195 1.19 -45.30 -1.84
C TRP A 195 1.76 -43.95 -2.33
N VAL A 196 2.01 -43.79 -3.63
CA VAL A 196 2.49 -42.52 -4.20
C VAL A 196 1.38 -41.45 -4.16
N SER A 197 0.12 -41.88 -4.31
CA SER A 197 -1.07 -41.07 -4.03
C SER A 197 -1.55 -41.39 -2.60
N PHE A 198 -0.84 -40.89 -1.60
CA PHE A 198 -1.13 -41.17 -0.19
C PHE A 198 -2.52 -40.69 0.26
N VAL A 199 -2.99 -39.52 -0.21
CA VAL A 199 -4.35 -39.03 0.09
C VAL A 199 -5.39 -39.85 -0.68
N GLY A 200 -5.17 -40.07 -1.97
CA GLY A 200 -6.05 -40.88 -2.81
C GLY A 200 -6.15 -42.32 -2.31
N ALA A 201 -5.06 -42.92 -1.84
CA ALA A 201 -5.05 -44.25 -1.22
C ALA A 201 -5.81 -44.28 0.11
N ALA A 202 -5.71 -43.23 0.94
CA ALA A 202 -6.51 -43.10 2.15
C ALA A 202 -8.01 -42.98 1.83
N VAL A 203 -8.37 -42.19 0.82
CA VAL A 203 -9.75 -42.07 0.32
C VAL A 203 -10.24 -43.41 -0.24
N ALA A 204 -9.42 -44.11 -1.04
CA ALA A 204 -9.73 -45.43 -1.58
C ALA A 204 -10.00 -46.44 -0.46
N GLY A 205 -9.11 -46.52 0.54
CA GLY A 205 -9.30 -47.39 1.70
C GLY A 205 -10.59 -47.07 2.46
N GLY A 206 -10.88 -45.78 2.69
CA GLY A 206 -12.14 -45.35 3.30
C GLY A 206 -13.37 -45.78 2.50
N LEU A 207 -13.35 -45.62 1.17
CA LEU A 207 -14.44 -46.06 0.29
C LEU A 207 -14.61 -47.59 0.29
N GLU A 208 -13.51 -48.35 0.30
CA GLU A 208 -13.54 -49.80 0.42
C GLU A 208 -14.17 -50.23 1.75
N THR A 209 -13.87 -49.55 2.87
CA THR A 209 -14.48 -49.87 4.17
C THR A 209 -16.00 -49.66 4.23
N VAL A 210 -16.53 -48.72 3.45
CA VAL A 210 -17.99 -48.48 3.34
C VAL A 210 -18.64 -49.29 2.21
N GLY A 211 -17.91 -50.26 1.63
CA GLY A 211 -18.45 -51.23 0.67
C GLY A 211 -18.41 -50.80 -0.79
N VAL A 212 -17.61 -49.80 -1.16
CA VAL A 212 -17.38 -49.46 -2.57
C VAL A 212 -16.54 -50.56 -3.22
N THR A 213 -17.17 -51.32 -4.12
CA THR A 213 -16.53 -52.38 -4.91
C THR A 213 -15.94 -51.81 -6.20
N ARG A 214 -15.12 -52.60 -6.89
CA ARG A 214 -14.59 -52.23 -8.22
C ARG A 214 -15.70 -51.86 -9.20
N THR A 215 -16.82 -52.60 -9.20
CA THR A 215 -17.95 -52.36 -10.10
C THR A 215 -18.65 -51.03 -9.81
N THR A 216 -18.86 -50.70 -8.53
CA THR A 216 -19.46 -49.41 -8.17
C THR A 216 -18.48 -48.25 -8.37
N ALA A 217 -17.18 -48.48 -8.16
CA ALA A 217 -16.13 -47.50 -8.40
C ALA A 217 -16.07 -47.05 -9.88
N VAL A 218 -16.35 -47.92 -10.85
CA VAL A 218 -16.41 -47.56 -12.27
C VAL A 218 -17.44 -46.46 -12.53
N LEU A 219 -18.68 -46.62 -12.04
CA LEU A 219 -19.75 -45.64 -12.24
C LEU A 219 -19.48 -44.36 -11.45
N LEU A 220 -19.11 -44.49 -10.17
CA LEU A 220 -18.83 -43.34 -9.31
C LEU A 220 -17.66 -42.52 -9.86
N HIS A 221 -16.60 -43.16 -10.36
CA HIS A 221 -15.49 -42.49 -11.01
C HIS A 221 -15.95 -41.62 -12.19
N GLN A 222 -16.78 -42.17 -13.09
CA GLN A 222 -17.30 -41.42 -14.24
C GLN A 222 -18.13 -40.21 -13.81
N CYS A 223 -19.04 -40.40 -12.85
CA CYS A 223 -19.89 -39.33 -12.33
C CYS A 223 -19.08 -38.22 -11.65
N THR A 224 -18.17 -38.58 -10.75
CA THR A 224 -17.33 -37.61 -10.02
C THR A 224 -16.36 -36.91 -10.97
N TRP A 225 -15.79 -37.63 -11.95
CA TRP A 225 -14.89 -37.05 -12.95
C TRP A 225 -15.61 -35.97 -13.77
N TRP A 226 -16.84 -36.24 -14.24
CA TRP A 226 -17.63 -35.24 -14.96
C TRP A 226 -18.01 -34.05 -14.10
N LEU A 227 -18.43 -34.28 -12.86
CA LEU A 227 -18.76 -33.20 -11.93
C LEU A 227 -17.53 -32.31 -11.66
N HIS A 228 -16.37 -32.94 -11.43
CA HIS A 228 -15.08 -32.24 -11.29
C HIS A 228 -14.74 -31.42 -12.53
N ALA A 229 -14.81 -32.04 -13.71
CA ALA A 229 -14.50 -31.39 -14.99
C ALA A 229 -15.41 -30.19 -15.28
N VAL A 230 -16.73 -30.33 -15.10
CA VAL A 230 -17.68 -29.24 -15.34
C VAL A 230 -17.44 -28.06 -14.40
N VAL A 231 -17.18 -28.31 -13.11
CA VAL A 231 -16.86 -27.24 -12.16
C VAL A 231 -15.51 -26.60 -12.48
N ALA A 232 -14.50 -27.37 -12.90
CA ALA A 232 -13.20 -26.84 -13.28
C ALA A 232 -13.29 -25.92 -14.51
N LEU A 233 -14.02 -26.36 -15.54
CA LEU A 233 -14.25 -25.58 -16.76
C LEU A 233 -15.13 -24.35 -16.50
N GLY A 234 -16.15 -24.48 -15.65
CA GLY A 234 -16.96 -23.35 -15.19
C GLY A 234 -16.13 -22.31 -14.44
N LEU A 235 -15.24 -22.75 -13.54
CA LEU A 235 -14.33 -21.87 -12.83
C LEU A 235 -13.36 -21.17 -13.79
N LEU A 236 -12.79 -21.89 -14.76
CA LEU A 236 -11.91 -21.33 -15.81
C LEU A 236 -12.62 -20.21 -16.58
N ALA A 237 -13.85 -20.45 -17.05
CA ALA A 237 -14.66 -19.45 -17.74
C ALA A 237 -14.98 -18.24 -16.84
N ALA A 238 -15.15 -18.47 -15.54
CA ALA A 238 -15.48 -17.44 -14.55
C ALA A 238 -14.26 -16.66 -14.00
N VAL A 239 -13.01 -17.08 -14.26
CA VAL A 239 -11.82 -16.38 -13.75
C VAL A 239 -11.85 -14.87 -14.03
N PRO A 240 -12.12 -14.40 -15.28
CA PRO A 240 -12.13 -12.98 -15.58
C PRO A 240 -13.36 -12.24 -15.07
N SER A 241 -14.46 -12.91 -14.71
CA SER A 241 -15.65 -12.24 -14.18
C SER A 241 -15.69 -12.21 -12.65
N THR A 242 -14.83 -12.96 -11.98
CA THR A 242 -14.75 -13.08 -10.52
C THR A 242 -13.53 -12.38 -9.93
N ARG A 243 -13.39 -12.40 -8.60
CA ARG A 243 -12.20 -11.87 -7.93
C ARG A 243 -10.91 -12.63 -8.27
N LEU A 244 -10.96 -13.81 -8.87
CA LEU A 244 -9.74 -14.52 -9.32
C LEU A 244 -8.95 -13.72 -10.36
N TRP A 245 -9.60 -12.78 -11.05
CA TRP A 245 -8.94 -11.83 -11.94
C TRP A 245 -7.81 -11.03 -11.27
N HIS A 246 -7.84 -10.84 -9.94
CA HIS A 246 -6.76 -10.18 -9.21
C HIS A 246 -5.40 -10.87 -9.38
N ALA A 247 -5.38 -12.18 -9.62
CA ALA A 247 -4.15 -12.91 -9.86
C ALA A 247 -3.45 -12.38 -11.13
N LEU A 248 -4.22 -11.99 -12.16
CA LEU A 248 -3.67 -11.35 -13.35
C LEU A 248 -3.43 -9.85 -13.13
N ALA A 249 -4.45 -9.10 -12.71
CA ALA A 249 -4.35 -7.64 -12.56
C ALA A 249 -3.27 -7.25 -11.55
N GLY A 250 -3.20 -7.93 -10.41
CA GLY A 250 -2.15 -7.75 -9.40
C GLY A 250 -0.76 -8.14 -9.90
N SER A 251 -0.64 -9.21 -10.71
CA SER A 251 0.64 -9.56 -11.34
C SER A 251 1.11 -8.50 -12.32
N VAL A 252 0.20 -7.97 -13.15
CA VAL A 252 0.48 -6.88 -14.09
C VAL A 252 0.94 -5.63 -13.31
N LEU A 253 0.23 -5.25 -12.25
CA LEU A 253 0.56 -4.09 -11.44
C LEU A 253 1.95 -4.22 -10.79
N LEU A 254 2.22 -5.33 -10.10
CA LEU A 254 3.47 -5.56 -9.37
C LEU A 254 4.69 -5.76 -10.27
N SER A 255 4.49 -6.30 -11.48
CA SER A 255 5.59 -6.61 -12.41
C SER A 255 5.86 -5.52 -13.44
N ASN A 256 4.89 -4.69 -13.81
CA ASN A 256 5.09 -3.67 -14.84
C ASN A 256 5.49 -2.31 -14.29
N HIS A 257 5.11 -2.00 -13.04
CA HIS A 257 5.30 -0.68 -12.46
C HIS A 257 6.24 -0.75 -11.24
N PRO A 258 7.16 0.23 -11.09
CA PRO A 258 7.89 0.37 -9.85
C PRO A 258 6.93 0.68 -8.69
N PRO A 259 7.26 0.21 -7.46
CA PRO A 259 6.55 0.72 -6.29
C PRO A 259 6.78 2.22 -6.25
N ARG A 260 5.73 2.99 -5.96
CA ARG A 260 5.90 4.42 -5.80
C ARG A 260 6.70 4.67 -4.54
N THR A 261 7.58 5.66 -4.59
CA THR A 261 8.09 6.29 -3.39
C THR A 261 6.88 6.85 -2.64
N LEU A 262 6.75 6.52 -1.36
CA LEU A 262 5.65 7.03 -0.55
C LEU A 262 5.72 8.55 -0.48
N GLY A 263 4.59 9.21 -0.28
CA GLY A 263 4.53 10.67 -0.15
C GLY A 263 4.88 11.44 -1.43
N THR A 264 4.97 10.81 -2.61
CA THR A 264 5.14 11.52 -3.89
C THR A 264 3.86 11.55 -4.70
N LEU A 265 3.62 12.65 -5.42
CA LEU A 265 2.47 12.81 -6.32
C LEU A 265 2.94 12.98 -7.77
N ALA A 266 2.10 12.59 -8.72
CA ALA A 266 2.34 12.91 -10.12
C ALA A 266 2.04 14.39 -10.35
N THR A 267 2.88 15.11 -11.08
CA THR A 267 2.67 16.53 -11.42
C THR A 267 1.56 16.71 -12.44
N VAL A 268 0.76 17.77 -12.27
CA VAL A 268 -0.18 18.25 -13.30
C VAL A 268 0.34 19.58 -13.80
N THR A 269 0.63 19.68 -15.10
CA THR A 269 1.16 20.92 -15.69
C THR A 269 0.05 21.73 -16.34
N ILE A 270 0.29 23.03 -16.53
CA ILE A 270 -0.65 23.91 -17.23
C ILE A 270 -0.86 23.42 -18.67
N GLU A 271 0.21 22.99 -19.35
CA GLU A 271 0.15 22.50 -20.72
C GLU A 271 -0.70 21.22 -20.84
N GLU A 272 -0.62 20.31 -19.86
CA GLU A 272 -1.48 19.12 -19.83
C GLU A 272 -2.95 19.53 -19.66
N VAL A 273 -3.23 20.49 -18.79
CA VAL A 273 -4.59 20.96 -18.53
C VAL A 273 -5.16 21.69 -19.74
N GLU A 274 -4.37 22.53 -20.42
CA GLU A 274 -4.76 23.18 -21.67
C GLU A 274 -4.99 22.16 -22.80
N ALA A 275 -4.16 21.13 -22.90
CA ALA A 275 -4.26 20.11 -23.94
C ALA A 275 -5.44 19.14 -23.72
N THR A 276 -5.76 18.82 -22.46
CA THR A 276 -6.79 17.82 -22.12
C THR A 276 -8.11 18.44 -21.69
N GLY A 277 -8.11 19.70 -21.26
CA GLY A 277 -9.23 20.33 -20.56
C GLY A 277 -9.49 19.75 -19.17
N THR A 278 -8.59 18.91 -18.65
CA THR A 278 -8.79 18.17 -17.39
C THR A 278 -7.78 18.59 -16.34
N TYR A 279 -8.28 18.93 -15.16
CA TYR A 279 -7.47 19.18 -13.98
C TYR A 279 -7.86 18.16 -12.91
N GLY A 280 -6.99 17.17 -12.65
CA GLY A 280 -7.32 16.00 -11.84
C GLY A 280 -8.16 14.96 -12.60
N VAL A 281 -8.96 14.17 -11.87
CA VAL A 281 -9.76 13.06 -12.41
C VAL A 281 -11.23 13.22 -11.98
N SER A 282 -12.09 13.53 -12.95
CA SER A 282 -13.55 13.59 -12.80
C SER A 282 -14.26 12.33 -13.27
N GLN A 283 -13.65 11.57 -14.20
CA GLN A 283 -14.21 10.36 -14.82
C GLN A 283 -13.15 9.25 -14.90
N LEU A 284 -13.59 8.00 -15.03
CA LEU A 284 -12.68 6.84 -15.01
C LEU A 284 -11.72 6.78 -16.21
N ASP A 285 -12.10 7.30 -17.37
CA ASP A 285 -11.26 7.36 -18.56
C ASP A 285 -10.13 8.40 -18.45
N HIS A 286 -10.23 9.33 -17.49
CA HIS A 286 -9.12 10.21 -17.13
C HIS A 286 -8.04 9.47 -16.31
N LEU A 287 -8.29 8.25 -15.82
CA LEU A 287 -7.29 7.52 -15.04
C LEU A 287 -6.12 7.03 -15.91
N ALA A 288 -4.93 7.00 -15.32
CA ALA A 288 -3.77 6.35 -15.92
C ALA A 288 -3.95 4.83 -15.97
N VAL A 289 -3.22 4.17 -16.88
CA VAL A 289 -3.33 2.70 -17.07
C VAL A 289 -3.12 1.94 -15.76
N ARG A 290 -2.15 2.33 -14.92
CA ARG A 290 -1.89 1.66 -13.63
C ARG A 290 -3.03 1.83 -12.66
N GLN A 291 -3.67 3.00 -12.62
CA GLN A 291 -4.81 3.27 -11.77
C GLN A 291 -5.99 2.35 -12.16
N LEU A 292 -6.27 2.20 -13.45
CA LEU A 292 -7.29 1.27 -13.95
C LEU A 292 -6.98 -0.20 -13.60
N VAL A 293 -5.73 -0.63 -13.76
CA VAL A 293 -5.28 -1.97 -13.34
C VAL A 293 -5.43 -2.14 -11.82
N SER A 294 -5.16 -1.09 -11.04
CA SER A 294 -5.27 -1.10 -9.58
C SER A 294 -6.70 -1.30 -9.09
N LEU A 295 -7.69 -0.69 -9.77
CA LEU A 295 -9.11 -0.91 -9.49
C LEU A 295 -9.50 -2.39 -9.61
N GLU A 296 -8.97 -3.09 -10.62
CA GLU A 296 -9.24 -4.51 -10.85
C GLU A 296 -8.32 -5.47 -10.08
N ALA A 297 -7.18 -5.00 -9.56
CA ALA A 297 -6.30 -5.76 -8.68
C ALA A 297 -6.85 -5.83 -7.24
N CYS A 298 -7.62 -4.84 -6.80
CA CYS A 298 -8.11 -4.79 -5.43
C CYS A 298 -9.05 -5.95 -5.09
N VAL A 299 -8.65 -6.77 -4.11
CA VAL A 299 -9.42 -7.91 -3.59
C VAL A 299 -10.32 -7.56 -2.40
N SER A 300 -10.46 -6.28 -2.06
CA SER A 300 -11.25 -5.79 -0.91
C SER A 300 -10.91 -6.51 0.42
N CYS A 301 -9.61 -6.72 0.67
CA CYS A 301 -9.14 -7.47 1.84
C CYS A 301 -9.16 -6.69 3.16
N GLY A 302 -9.27 -5.36 3.12
CA GLY A 302 -9.39 -4.53 4.33
C GLY A 302 -8.13 -4.02 4.98
N ARG A 303 -6.94 -4.50 4.59
CA ARG A 303 -5.68 -4.05 5.22
C ARG A 303 -5.53 -2.52 5.23
N CYS A 304 -5.87 -1.88 4.11
CA CYS A 304 -5.83 -0.43 3.99
C CYS A 304 -6.92 0.31 4.79
N GLN A 305 -8.02 -0.36 5.13
CA GLN A 305 -9.09 0.21 5.97
C GLN A 305 -8.72 0.12 7.45
N ASP A 306 -8.22 -1.03 7.90
CA ASP A 306 -7.78 -1.22 9.29
C ASP A 306 -6.70 -0.21 9.71
N GLU A 307 -5.80 0.13 8.78
CA GLU A 307 -4.66 1.01 9.02
C GLU A 307 -5.00 2.48 8.70
N CYS A 308 -6.25 2.78 8.32
CA CYS A 308 -6.68 4.13 8.00
C CYS A 308 -7.05 4.88 9.28
N PRO A 309 -6.33 5.95 9.66
CA PRO A 309 -6.63 6.72 10.87
C PRO A 309 -7.98 7.43 10.80
N ALA A 310 -8.41 7.83 9.60
CA ALA A 310 -9.72 8.44 9.41
C ALA A 310 -10.84 7.43 9.67
N HIS A 311 -10.69 6.19 9.17
CA HIS A 311 -11.65 5.12 9.43
C HIS A 311 -11.73 4.79 10.93
N ALA A 312 -10.57 4.69 11.59
CA ALA A 312 -10.50 4.43 13.03
C ALA A 312 -11.18 5.55 13.86
N ALA A 313 -11.09 6.80 13.40
CA ALA A 313 -11.78 7.94 14.01
C ALA A 313 -13.29 8.02 13.69
N GLY A 314 -13.85 7.08 12.91
CA GLY A 314 -15.27 7.07 12.56
C GLY A 314 -15.65 7.95 11.36
N LYS A 315 -14.68 8.57 10.68
CA LYS A 315 -14.92 9.32 9.44
C LYS A 315 -15.35 8.37 8.30
N PRO A 316 -16.05 8.87 7.26
CA PRO A 316 -16.57 8.03 6.18
C PRO A 316 -15.48 7.40 5.29
N LEU A 317 -14.21 7.79 5.45
CA LEU A 317 -13.13 7.26 4.63
C LEU A 317 -12.78 5.80 4.95
N SER A 318 -13.05 4.93 4.00
CA SER A 318 -12.38 3.64 3.84
C SER A 318 -11.61 3.63 2.52
N PRO A 319 -10.27 3.58 2.53
CA PRO A 319 -9.47 3.47 1.30
C PRO A 319 -9.83 2.24 0.46
N ARG A 320 -10.30 1.17 1.12
CA ARG A 320 -10.83 -0.02 0.44
C ARG A 320 -12.08 0.32 -0.35
N ASN A 321 -13.04 1.00 0.27
CA ASN A 321 -14.32 1.32 -0.37
C ASN A 321 -14.13 2.28 -1.53
N VAL A 322 -13.31 3.33 -1.38
CA VAL A 322 -12.96 4.25 -2.50
C VAL A 322 -12.54 3.46 -3.75
N VAL A 323 -11.60 2.52 -3.62
CA VAL A 323 -11.17 1.69 -4.76
C VAL A 323 -12.30 0.82 -5.30
N GLN A 324 -13.14 0.25 -4.44
CA GLN A 324 -14.23 -0.63 -4.85
C GLN A 324 -15.40 0.10 -5.51
N ASP A 325 -15.71 1.30 -5.04
CA ASP A 325 -16.77 2.16 -5.57
C ASP A 325 -16.39 2.64 -6.97
N LEU A 326 -15.14 3.07 -7.15
CA LEU A 326 -14.55 3.37 -8.47
C LEU A 326 -14.52 2.14 -9.38
N ALA A 327 -14.07 0.98 -8.89
CA ALA A 327 -14.07 -0.27 -9.65
C ALA A 327 -15.49 -0.70 -10.07
N GLY A 328 -16.50 -0.36 -9.28
CA GLY A 328 -17.92 -0.58 -9.57
C GLY A 328 -18.41 0.21 -10.79
N GLN A 329 -17.79 1.35 -11.11
CA GLN A 329 -18.15 2.18 -12.27
C GLN A 329 -17.46 1.76 -13.58
N LEU A 330 -16.50 0.83 -13.56
CA LEU A 330 -15.80 0.36 -14.76
C LEU A 330 -16.71 -0.11 -15.92
N PRO A 331 -17.92 -0.68 -15.70
CA PRO A 331 -18.85 -0.99 -16.78
C PRO A 331 -19.46 0.24 -17.49
N ARG A 332 -19.49 1.40 -16.81
CA ARG A 332 -20.02 2.69 -17.30
C ARG A 332 -18.90 3.63 -17.80
N MET A 333 -17.66 3.17 -17.84
CA MET A 333 -16.54 4.00 -18.28
C MET A 333 -16.72 4.42 -19.75
N GLY A 334 -16.65 5.74 -20.00
CA GLY A 334 -16.83 6.33 -21.33
C GLY A 334 -18.27 6.37 -21.84
N SER A 335 -19.28 6.08 -20.99
CA SER A 335 -20.69 6.30 -21.34
C SER A 335 -21.10 7.74 -21.07
N GLU A 336 -22.10 8.25 -21.81
CA GLU A 336 -22.66 9.59 -21.58
C GLU A 336 -23.23 9.76 -20.16
N ASP A 337 -23.81 8.70 -19.59
CA ASP A 337 -24.35 8.68 -18.22
C ASP A 337 -23.30 8.33 -17.14
N ALA A 338 -22.01 8.45 -17.43
CA ALA A 338 -20.96 8.16 -16.46
C ALA A 338 -20.98 9.19 -15.32
N PRO A 339 -21.10 8.78 -14.04
CA PRO A 339 -21.16 9.71 -12.91
C PRO A 339 -19.82 10.41 -12.70
N VAL A 340 -19.86 11.61 -12.12
CA VAL A 340 -18.64 12.30 -11.68
C VAL A 340 -18.07 11.56 -10.47
N LEU A 341 -16.78 11.26 -10.48
CA LEU A 341 -16.19 10.43 -9.43
C LEU A 341 -16.21 11.12 -8.06
N ALA A 342 -15.84 12.39 -8.01
CA ALA A 342 -15.94 13.22 -6.82
C ALA A 342 -17.38 13.75 -6.68
N GLY A 343 -17.98 13.58 -5.51
CA GLY A 343 -19.39 13.94 -5.25
C GLY A 343 -20.33 12.75 -5.45
N ASP A 344 -20.52 12.29 -6.69
CA ASP A 344 -21.55 11.27 -7.00
C ASP A 344 -21.15 9.85 -6.60
N VAL A 345 -19.88 9.48 -6.80
CA VAL A 345 -19.38 8.13 -6.48
C VAL A 345 -18.68 8.10 -5.13
N VAL A 346 -17.82 9.09 -4.87
CA VAL A 346 -17.09 9.26 -3.62
C VAL A 346 -17.39 10.65 -3.07
N SER A 347 -18.02 10.72 -1.89
CA SER A 347 -18.43 12.00 -1.31
C SER A 347 -17.23 12.91 -0.99
N ASP A 348 -17.44 14.22 -1.07
CA ASP A 348 -16.43 15.22 -0.71
C ASP A 348 -15.90 15.01 0.71
N GLU A 349 -16.78 14.71 1.67
CA GLU A 349 -16.39 14.41 3.06
C GLU A 349 -15.43 13.21 3.14
N THR A 350 -15.66 12.17 2.33
CA THR A 350 -14.76 11.01 2.23
C THR A 350 -13.41 11.42 1.68
N LEU A 351 -13.38 12.25 0.64
CA LEU A 351 -12.13 12.75 0.05
C LEU A 351 -11.35 13.60 1.04
N TRP A 352 -11.99 14.54 1.73
CA TRP A 352 -11.36 15.45 2.68
C TRP A 352 -10.95 14.79 4.00
N SER A 353 -11.52 13.62 4.33
CA SER A 353 -11.11 12.77 5.46
C SER A 353 -9.67 12.22 5.35
N CYS A 354 -9.09 12.18 4.15
CA CYS A 354 -7.75 11.65 3.94
C CYS A 354 -6.65 12.60 4.48
N THR A 355 -5.69 12.05 5.23
CA THR A 355 -4.54 12.80 5.77
C THR A 355 -3.27 12.69 4.94
N ALA A 356 -3.32 12.03 3.78
CA ALA A 356 -2.16 11.76 2.92
C ALA A 356 -0.97 11.09 3.64
N CYS A 357 -1.22 10.30 4.70
CA CYS A 357 -0.18 9.68 5.52
C CYS A 357 0.43 8.38 4.95
N SER A 358 -0.03 7.93 3.78
CA SER A 358 0.44 6.73 3.05
C SER A 358 0.30 5.37 3.76
N ALA A 359 -0.40 5.29 4.91
CA ALA A 359 -0.60 4.02 5.62
C ALA A 359 -1.29 2.96 4.74
N CYS A 360 -2.34 3.35 4.00
CA CYS A 360 -3.08 2.46 3.11
C CYS A 360 -2.26 1.92 1.94
N VAL A 361 -1.32 2.72 1.42
CA VAL A 361 -0.43 2.37 0.32
C VAL A 361 0.63 1.38 0.80
N GLU A 362 1.23 1.67 1.96
CA GLU A 362 2.31 0.85 2.51
C GLU A 362 1.84 -0.58 2.80
N VAL A 363 0.65 -0.76 3.38
CA VAL A 363 0.15 -2.09 3.76
C VAL A 363 -0.48 -2.90 2.61
N CYS A 364 -0.58 -2.32 1.42
CA CYS A 364 -1.22 -2.99 0.28
C CYS A 364 -0.27 -4.03 -0.36
N PRO A 365 -0.60 -5.34 -0.32
CA PRO A 365 0.29 -6.36 -0.89
C PRO A 365 0.30 -6.39 -2.42
N LEU A 366 -0.68 -5.74 -3.07
CA LEU A 366 -0.81 -5.70 -4.53
C LEU A 366 -0.31 -4.37 -5.11
N GLY A 367 0.13 -3.42 -4.27
CA GLY A 367 0.61 -2.11 -4.74
C GLY A 367 -0.49 -1.17 -5.26
N VAL A 368 -1.76 -1.43 -4.92
CA VAL A 368 -2.87 -0.50 -5.14
C VAL A 368 -2.63 0.76 -4.30
N ASP A 369 -2.80 1.92 -4.93
CA ASP A 369 -2.60 3.23 -4.31
C ASP A 369 -3.93 4.01 -4.25
N PRO A 370 -4.70 3.91 -3.14
CA PRO A 370 -5.90 4.70 -2.95
C PRO A 370 -5.61 6.18 -2.75
N LEU A 371 -4.41 6.55 -2.28
CA LEU A 371 -4.06 7.93 -1.99
C LEU A 371 -4.01 8.72 -3.30
N GLU A 372 -3.36 8.19 -4.33
CA GLU A 372 -3.30 8.80 -5.65
C GLU A 372 -4.70 9.10 -6.20
N LEU A 373 -5.60 8.12 -6.15
CA LEU A 373 -7.00 8.28 -6.62
C LEU A 373 -7.73 9.39 -5.85
N ILE A 374 -7.53 9.49 -4.54
CA ILE A 374 -8.14 10.53 -3.69
C ILE A 374 -7.60 11.90 -4.07
N ILE A 375 -6.28 12.05 -4.22
CA ILE A 375 -5.69 13.35 -4.56
C ILE A 375 -6.11 13.80 -5.97
N ASP A 376 -6.18 12.89 -6.94
CA ASP A 376 -6.65 13.21 -8.28
C ASP A 376 -8.11 13.67 -8.31
N MET A 377 -8.98 13.08 -7.48
CA MET A 377 -10.35 13.57 -7.29
C MET A 377 -10.39 14.92 -6.56
N ARG A 378 -9.50 15.17 -5.58
CA ARG A 378 -9.38 16.50 -4.94
C ARG A 378 -8.93 17.57 -5.92
N ARG A 379 -7.98 17.24 -6.81
CA ARG A 379 -7.57 18.12 -7.91
C ARG A 379 -8.79 18.49 -8.75
N HIS A 380 -9.63 17.53 -9.12
CA HIS A 380 -10.88 17.85 -9.82
C HIS A 380 -11.76 18.86 -9.07
N LEU A 381 -11.97 18.67 -7.76
CA LEU A 381 -12.75 19.62 -6.95
C LEU A 381 -12.14 21.03 -6.90
N VAL A 382 -10.81 21.12 -6.90
CA VAL A 382 -10.07 22.39 -6.98
C VAL A 382 -10.31 23.04 -8.35
N GLY A 383 -10.05 22.31 -9.45
CA GLY A 383 -10.17 22.83 -10.81
C GLY A 383 -11.61 23.20 -11.20
N SER A 384 -12.62 22.54 -10.62
CA SER A 384 -14.03 22.88 -10.84
C SER A 384 -14.52 24.03 -9.96
N GLY A 385 -13.69 24.56 -9.06
CA GLY A 385 -14.10 25.59 -8.10
C GLY A 385 -15.09 25.10 -7.05
N SER A 386 -15.12 23.80 -6.78
CA SER A 386 -16.05 23.15 -5.83
C SER A 386 -15.55 23.14 -4.38
N VAL A 387 -14.28 23.50 -4.13
CA VAL A 387 -13.75 23.58 -2.76
C VAL A 387 -14.45 24.68 -1.96
N ARG A 388 -14.81 24.37 -0.70
CA ARG A 388 -15.53 25.26 0.22
C ARG A 388 -14.88 25.27 1.60
N GLY A 389 -15.36 26.18 2.47
CA GLY A 389 -14.97 26.25 3.88
C GLY A 389 -13.49 26.55 4.09
N SER A 390 -12.95 26.00 5.17
CA SER A 390 -11.59 26.29 5.63
C SER A 390 -10.48 25.77 4.71
N SER A 391 -10.75 24.71 3.93
CA SER A 391 -9.85 24.29 2.83
C SER A 391 -9.68 25.40 1.79
N ALA A 392 -10.78 25.96 1.29
CA ALA A 392 -10.74 27.04 0.31
C ALA A 392 -10.03 28.29 0.87
N THR A 393 -10.36 28.67 2.11
CA THR A 393 -9.72 29.79 2.80
C THR A 393 -8.20 29.62 2.91
N THR A 394 -7.75 28.40 3.21
CA THR A 394 -6.31 28.11 3.35
C THR A 394 -5.59 28.18 2.01
N LEU A 395 -6.17 27.63 0.95
CA LEU A 395 -5.62 27.73 -0.40
C LEU A 395 -5.51 29.18 -0.87
N GLN A 396 -6.53 30.00 -0.59
CA GLN A 396 -6.50 31.44 -0.89
C GLN A 396 -5.40 32.17 -0.10
N LYS A 397 -5.23 31.85 1.19
CA LYS A 397 -4.14 32.42 2.02
C LYS A 397 -2.76 32.03 1.46
N LEU A 398 -2.58 30.78 1.06
CA LEU A 398 -1.34 30.30 0.45
C LEU A 398 -1.01 31.08 -0.83
N GLY A 399 -1.96 31.22 -1.75
CA GLY A 399 -1.75 31.96 -3.00
C GLY A 399 -1.50 33.46 -2.77
N ARG A 400 -2.23 34.08 -1.83
CA ARG A 400 -2.12 35.54 -1.59
C ARG A 400 -0.90 35.94 -0.77
N SER A 401 -0.60 35.19 0.30
CA SER A 401 0.36 35.59 1.33
C SER A 401 1.61 34.70 1.33
N GLY A 402 1.66 33.66 0.51
CA GLY A 402 2.78 32.72 0.48
C GLY A 402 2.88 31.81 1.71
N ASN A 403 1.88 31.82 2.59
CA ASN A 403 1.84 31.01 3.80
C ASN A 403 0.38 30.68 4.21
N PRO A 404 0.14 29.53 4.86
CA PRO A 404 -1.22 29.08 5.16
C PRO A 404 -1.88 29.83 6.33
N TRP A 405 -1.10 30.58 7.13
CA TRP A 405 -1.65 31.47 8.18
C TRP A 405 -2.25 32.75 7.61
N GLY A 406 -1.84 33.16 6.39
CA GLY A 406 -2.29 34.39 5.76
C GLY A 406 -1.66 35.65 6.37
N LEU A 407 -0.52 35.50 7.07
CA LEU A 407 0.19 36.59 7.73
C LEU A 407 1.20 37.27 6.78
N PRO A 408 1.59 38.53 7.04
CA PRO A 408 2.57 39.24 6.23
C PRO A 408 3.97 38.60 6.27
N ALA A 409 4.80 38.87 5.25
CA ALA A 409 6.16 38.35 5.16
C ALA A 409 7.10 39.05 6.15
N GLU A 410 6.84 40.31 6.47
CA GLU A 410 7.62 41.15 7.37
C GLU A 410 7.64 40.57 8.80
N GLY A 411 6.54 39.98 9.25
CA GLY A 411 6.45 39.33 10.57
C GLY A 411 7.08 37.92 10.62
N ARG A 412 7.71 37.46 9.54
CA ARG A 412 8.27 36.09 9.46
C ARG A 412 9.44 35.89 10.40
N MET A 413 10.21 36.95 10.68
CA MET A 413 11.42 36.88 11.51
C MET A 413 11.14 37.20 12.99
N ASP A 414 9.90 37.45 13.39
CA ASP A 414 9.55 37.76 14.80
C ASP A 414 10.03 36.70 15.81
N TRP A 415 10.19 35.45 15.37
CA TRP A 415 10.66 34.36 16.24
C TRP A 415 12.14 34.48 16.63
N THR A 416 12.93 35.33 15.95
CA THR A 416 14.34 35.54 16.23
C THR A 416 14.61 36.57 17.32
N GLU A 417 13.58 37.17 17.92
CA GLU A 417 13.73 38.17 18.97
C GLU A 417 14.65 37.68 20.11
N GLY A 418 15.70 38.43 20.41
CA GLY A 418 16.71 38.05 21.41
C GLY A 418 17.70 36.96 20.98
N LEU A 419 17.73 36.57 19.70
CA LEU A 419 18.70 35.63 19.13
C LEU A 419 19.47 36.28 17.97
N GLN A 420 20.73 35.91 17.81
CA GLN A 420 21.52 36.28 16.63
C GLN A 420 21.31 35.23 15.53
N VAL A 421 20.46 35.52 14.55
CA VAL A 421 20.16 34.57 13.47
C VAL A 421 20.69 35.14 12.14
N PRO A 422 21.80 34.60 11.60
CA PRO A 422 22.34 35.07 10.32
C PRO A 422 21.38 34.76 9.17
N THR A 423 21.12 35.74 8.31
CA THR A 423 20.48 35.50 7.02
C THR A 423 21.51 35.14 5.96
N VAL A 424 21.03 34.63 4.82
CA VAL A 424 21.87 34.36 3.64
C VAL A 424 22.62 35.58 3.11
N ASP A 425 22.14 36.80 3.40
CA ASP A 425 22.86 38.02 3.05
C ASP A 425 23.92 38.40 4.11
N ASP A 426 23.67 38.10 5.39
CA ASP A 426 24.60 38.37 6.50
C ASP A 426 25.80 37.41 6.50
N GLN A 427 25.54 36.15 6.11
CA GLN A 427 26.52 35.08 6.09
C GLN A 427 26.44 34.32 4.76
N PRO A 428 27.12 34.80 3.69
CA PRO A 428 27.07 34.15 2.38
C PRO A 428 27.85 32.82 2.32
N ASP A 429 28.86 32.64 3.18
CA ASP A 429 29.70 31.43 3.24
C ASP A 429 29.17 30.38 4.25
N PHE A 430 27.85 30.17 4.29
CA PHE A 430 27.21 29.19 5.17
C PHE A 430 27.39 27.74 4.66
N ASP A 431 27.47 26.78 5.58
CA ASP A 431 27.57 25.34 5.26
C ASP A 431 26.18 24.71 5.04
N VAL A 432 25.17 25.23 5.73
CA VAL A 432 23.81 24.68 5.71
C VAL A 432 22.76 25.79 5.78
N LEU A 433 21.73 25.68 4.94
CA LEU A 433 20.55 26.52 5.08
C LEU A 433 19.60 25.88 6.11
N TYR A 434 19.27 26.61 7.16
CA TYR A 434 18.19 26.22 8.07
C TYR A 434 16.84 26.68 7.50
N TRP A 435 16.03 25.72 7.05
CA TRP A 435 14.68 25.95 6.56
C TRP A 435 13.69 26.01 7.72
N VAL A 436 13.19 27.21 8.01
CA VAL A 436 12.35 27.48 9.19
C VAL A 436 10.92 26.94 8.99
N GLY A 437 10.40 27.01 7.77
CA GLY A 437 9.02 26.63 7.46
C GLY A 437 7.98 27.61 8.03
N CYS A 438 6.70 27.35 7.77
CA CYS A 438 5.63 28.28 8.14
C CYS A 438 5.22 28.18 9.61
N ALA A 439 5.15 26.97 10.15
CA ALA A 439 4.69 26.76 11.52
C ALA A 439 5.61 27.47 12.52
N ALA A 440 6.91 27.23 12.47
CA ALA A 440 7.83 27.87 13.41
C ALA A 440 8.00 29.38 13.19
N ALA A 441 7.67 29.92 12.01
CA ALA A 441 7.67 31.37 11.81
C ALA A 441 6.44 32.04 12.46
N TYR A 442 5.26 31.42 12.35
CA TYR A 442 3.98 32.09 12.62
C TYR A 442 3.20 31.55 13.82
N ASP A 443 3.37 30.28 14.20
CA ASP A 443 2.72 29.67 15.36
C ASP A 443 3.58 29.79 16.62
N ARG A 444 3.01 30.33 17.70
CA ARG A 444 3.75 30.62 18.94
C ARG A 444 4.39 29.39 19.57
N ARG A 445 3.69 28.25 19.60
CA ARG A 445 4.22 27.03 20.20
C ARG A 445 5.36 26.44 19.36
N SER A 446 5.27 26.55 18.04
CA SER A 446 6.27 26.05 17.09
C SER A 446 7.51 26.94 16.99
N ARG A 447 7.42 28.23 17.38
CA ARG A 447 8.58 29.14 17.46
C ARG A 447 9.68 28.59 18.36
N ASN A 448 9.31 27.94 19.47
CA ASN A 448 10.26 27.36 20.41
C ASN A 448 11.20 26.35 19.74
N THR A 449 10.67 25.51 18.83
CA THR A 449 11.48 24.56 18.06
C THR A 449 12.54 25.27 17.22
N ALA A 450 12.18 26.35 16.52
CA ALA A 450 13.18 27.08 15.72
C ALA A 450 14.22 27.81 16.56
N ARG A 451 13.82 28.34 17.72
CA ARG A 451 14.74 28.96 18.69
C ARG A 451 15.73 27.93 19.24
N ALA A 452 15.24 26.77 19.69
CA ALA A 452 16.06 25.67 20.16
C ALA A 452 17.03 25.19 19.07
N MET A 453 16.56 25.03 17.84
CA MET A 453 17.42 24.68 16.70
C MET A 453 18.55 25.68 16.48
N VAL A 454 18.26 26.99 16.47
CA VAL A 454 19.31 28.02 16.32
C VAL A 454 20.35 27.92 17.44
N GLN A 455 19.91 27.78 18.68
CA GLN A 455 20.81 27.68 19.83
C GLN A 455 21.69 26.43 19.75
N LEU A 456 21.12 25.28 19.35
CA LEU A 456 21.86 24.04 19.11
C LEU A 456 22.88 24.20 17.98
N LEU A 457 22.50 24.83 16.87
CA LEU A 457 23.41 25.10 15.75
C LEU A 457 24.58 25.99 16.18
N GLN A 458 24.31 27.01 17.00
CA GLN A 458 25.33 27.91 17.55
C GLN A 458 26.26 27.19 18.53
N ALA A 459 25.70 26.41 19.47
CA ALA A 459 26.46 25.62 20.43
C ALA A 459 27.38 24.62 19.74
N ALA A 460 26.90 24.00 18.65
CA ALA A 460 27.69 23.09 17.84
C ALA A 460 28.71 23.77 16.90
N GLY A 461 28.75 25.12 16.86
CA GLY A 461 29.60 25.88 15.95
C GLY A 461 29.28 25.66 14.46
N VAL A 462 28.02 25.37 14.12
CA VAL A 462 27.58 25.20 12.73
C VAL A 462 27.46 26.57 12.06
N ARG A 463 28.08 26.73 10.88
CA ARG A 463 27.89 27.92 10.04
C ARG A 463 26.58 27.76 9.25
N PHE A 464 25.49 28.29 9.77
CA PHE A 464 24.19 28.22 9.11
C PHE A 464 23.70 29.60 8.68
N ALA A 465 22.69 29.63 7.81
CA ALA A 465 21.92 30.83 7.50
C ALA A 465 20.43 30.50 7.33
N VAL A 466 19.56 31.50 7.45
CA VAL A 466 18.14 31.41 7.07
C VAL A 466 17.84 32.29 5.86
N LEU A 467 16.81 31.94 5.07
CA LEU A 467 16.35 32.77 3.95
C LEU A 467 15.68 34.08 4.39
N GLY A 468 15.33 34.20 5.68
CA GLY A 468 14.64 35.36 6.23
C GLY A 468 13.23 35.53 5.65
N GLU A 469 12.83 36.77 5.41
CA GLU A 469 11.52 37.14 4.84
C GLU A 469 11.29 36.62 3.41
N ARG A 470 12.35 36.16 2.72
CA ARG A 470 12.26 35.63 1.35
C ARG A 470 11.69 34.22 1.29
N GLU A 471 11.71 33.48 2.39
CA GLU A 471 11.20 32.11 2.45
C GLU A 471 9.68 32.09 2.39
N ARG A 472 9.13 31.38 1.40
CA ARG A 472 7.69 31.10 1.31
C ARG A 472 7.41 29.65 1.74
N CYS A 473 6.13 29.35 1.98
CA CYS A 473 5.69 27.99 2.24
C CYS A 473 6.22 27.01 1.17
N THR A 474 6.54 25.79 1.58
CA THR A 474 6.94 24.74 0.64
C THR A 474 5.84 24.35 -0.34
N GLY A 475 4.59 24.79 -0.10
CA GLY A 475 3.43 24.43 -0.91
C GLY A 475 2.88 23.03 -0.61
N GLU A 476 3.37 22.36 0.45
CA GLU A 476 2.95 20.99 0.81
C GLU A 476 1.43 20.86 0.91
N SER A 477 0.80 21.75 1.69
CA SER A 477 -0.63 21.66 1.93
C SER A 477 -1.44 21.99 0.67
N ALA A 478 -0.96 22.91 -0.18
CA ALA A 478 -1.57 23.16 -1.48
C ALA A 478 -1.59 21.88 -2.34
N ARG A 479 -0.41 21.27 -2.52
CA ARG A 479 -0.25 20.07 -3.35
C ARG A 479 -1.09 18.89 -2.82
N ARG A 480 -1.09 18.64 -1.51
CA ARG A 480 -1.88 17.55 -0.90
C ARG A 480 -3.39 17.84 -0.81
N MET A 481 -3.82 19.09 -1.00
CA MET A 481 -5.23 19.45 -1.19
C MET A 481 -5.64 19.44 -2.67
N GLY A 482 -4.70 19.21 -3.60
CA GLY A 482 -4.97 19.15 -5.03
C GLY A 482 -4.83 20.49 -5.76
N GLU A 483 -4.20 21.49 -5.13
CA GLU A 483 -3.89 22.79 -5.74
C GLU A 483 -2.43 22.81 -6.21
N GLU A 484 -2.20 22.35 -7.44
CA GLU A 484 -0.89 22.19 -8.05
C GLU A 484 -0.30 23.51 -8.54
N PHE A 485 -1.12 24.49 -8.93
CA PHE A 485 -0.60 25.74 -9.48
C PHE A 485 -0.10 26.68 -8.37
N VAL A 486 -0.81 26.77 -7.25
CA VAL A 486 -0.24 27.46 -6.06
C VAL A 486 1.02 26.74 -5.56
N PHE A 487 1.03 25.40 -5.58
CA PHE A 487 2.26 24.66 -5.27
C PHE A 487 3.41 25.03 -6.23
N ALA A 488 3.17 25.01 -7.54
CA ALA A 488 4.16 25.31 -8.55
C ALA A 488 4.72 26.74 -8.42
N GLU A 489 3.87 27.73 -8.14
CA GLU A 489 4.29 29.11 -7.92
C GLU A 489 5.20 29.24 -6.69
N LEU A 490 4.78 28.65 -5.56
CA LEU A 490 5.55 28.68 -4.31
C LEU A 490 6.89 27.95 -4.45
N ALA A 491 6.88 26.77 -5.07
CA ALA A 491 8.08 25.99 -5.33
C ALA A 491 9.04 26.74 -6.26
N ALA A 492 8.55 27.33 -7.36
CA ALA A 492 9.37 28.09 -8.29
C ALA A 492 10.01 29.32 -7.63
N HIS A 493 9.26 30.06 -6.79
CA HIS A 493 9.82 31.16 -6.00
C HIS A 493 10.94 30.69 -5.08
N ASN A 494 10.69 29.63 -4.30
CA ASN A 494 11.68 29.13 -3.35
C ASN A 494 12.92 28.58 -4.07
N VAL A 495 12.75 27.81 -5.15
CA VAL A 495 13.87 27.31 -5.97
C VAL A 495 14.71 28.46 -6.52
N LYS A 496 14.08 29.55 -6.98
CA LYS A 496 14.79 30.74 -7.44
C LYS A 496 15.63 31.38 -6.34
N GLU A 497 15.09 31.57 -5.14
CA GLU A 497 15.82 32.16 -4.01
C GLU A 497 16.95 31.23 -3.51
N LEU A 498 16.70 29.92 -3.42
CA LEU A 498 17.71 28.93 -3.05
C LEU A 498 18.85 28.90 -4.08
N SER A 499 18.53 28.91 -5.37
CA SER A 499 19.52 28.91 -6.46
C SER A 499 20.35 30.18 -6.48
N ARG A 500 19.74 31.33 -6.21
CA ARG A 500 20.42 32.64 -6.14
C ARG A 500 21.53 32.65 -5.09
N HIS A 501 21.36 31.88 -4.02
CA HIS A 501 22.30 31.80 -2.90
C HIS A 501 23.14 30.53 -2.90
N GLY A 502 23.14 29.77 -3.99
CA GLY A 502 23.96 28.56 -4.13
C GLY A 502 23.66 27.47 -3.10
N VAL A 503 22.44 27.41 -2.57
CA VAL A 503 22.07 26.45 -1.52
C VAL A 503 22.12 25.02 -2.06
N THR A 504 22.87 24.15 -1.39
CA THR A 504 22.96 22.72 -1.73
C THR A 504 22.46 21.82 -0.60
N ARG A 505 22.73 22.18 0.66
CA ARG A 505 22.33 21.44 1.87
C ARG A 505 21.32 22.23 2.70
N ILE A 506 20.20 21.58 3.04
CA ILE A 506 19.09 22.18 3.78
C ILE A 506 18.76 21.31 4.99
N VAL A 507 18.68 21.91 6.18
CA VAL A 507 18.17 21.27 7.40
C VAL A 507 16.79 21.82 7.71
N THR A 508 15.82 20.95 7.97
CA THR A 508 14.45 21.34 8.32
C THR A 508 13.92 20.52 9.49
N HIS A 509 13.16 21.14 10.38
CA HIS A 509 12.54 20.43 11.51
C HIS A 509 11.14 19.90 11.21
N CYS A 510 10.64 20.12 9.98
CA CYS A 510 9.30 19.72 9.57
C CYS A 510 9.36 18.56 8.57
N PRO A 511 8.88 17.36 8.91
CA PRO A 511 8.83 16.22 7.98
C PRO A 511 8.01 16.48 6.71
N HIS A 512 7.03 17.37 6.77
CA HIS A 512 6.27 17.80 5.58
C HIS A 512 7.13 18.67 4.66
N CYS A 513 7.92 19.61 5.21
CA CYS A 513 8.87 20.39 4.44
C CYS A 513 10.01 19.52 3.88
N LEU A 514 10.54 18.58 4.68
CA LEU A 514 11.50 17.57 4.24
C LEU A 514 10.98 16.86 3.00
N ASN A 515 9.75 16.33 3.06
CA ASN A 515 9.17 15.61 1.93
C ASN A 515 9.03 16.49 0.68
N SER A 516 8.52 17.71 0.84
CA SER A 516 8.33 18.60 -0.30
C SER A 516 9.66 18.99 -0.95
N LEU A 517 10.64 19.44 -0.15
CA LEU A 517 11.94 19.85 -0.64
C LEU A 517 12.72 18.69 -1.28
N LYS A 518 12.56 17.46 -0.76
CA LYS A 518 13.28 16.27 -1.23
C LYS A 518 12.64 15.62 -2.45
N HIS A 519 11.31 15.50 -2.47
CA HIS A 519 10.60 14.69 -3.47
C HIS A 519 9.71 15.48 -4.42
N ASP A 520 9.13 16.61 -3.97
CA ASP A 520 8.20 17.40 -4.78
C ASP A 520 8.92 18.53 -5.55
N TYR A 521 9.99 19.13 -5.00
CA TYR A 521 10.78 20.21 -5.63
C TYR A 521 11.59 19.82 -6.88
N PRO A 522 12.00 18.55 -7.07
CA PRO A 522 12.55 18.10 -8.34
C PRO A 522 11.65 18.43 -9.55
N ASP A 523 10.32 18.45 -9.37
CA ASP A 523 9.37 18.83 -10.44
C ASP A 523 9.50 20.30 -10.84
N ALA A 524 9.99 21.16 -9.95
CA ALA A 524 10.27 22.58 -10.17
C ALA A 524 11.76 22.86 -10.48
N GLY A 525 12.57 21.82 -10.69
CA GLY A 525 14.01 21.94 -10.96
C GLY A 525 14.88 22.15 -9.72
N GLY A 526 14.33 22.02 -8.51
CA GLY A 526 15.06 22.12 -7.26
C GLY A 526 15.60 20.78 -6.79
N HIS A 527 16.92 20.64 -6.69
CA HIS A 527 17.57 19.43 -6.18
C HIS A 527 18.51 19.79 -5.02
N TYR A 528 18.19 19.30 -3.82
CA TYR A 528 18.91 19.63 -2.60
C TYR A 528 19.18 18.38 -1.77
N GLU A 529 20.28 18.40 -1.01
CA GLU A 529 20.46 17.49 0.11
C GLU A 529 19.62 18.00 1.28
N VAL A 530 18.49 17.36 1.54
CA VAL A 530 17.57 17.76 2.61
C VAL A 530 17.65 16.76 3.76
N VAL A 531 18.04 17.26 4.93
CA VAL A 531 18.23 16.49 6.15
C VAL A 531 17.19 16.92 7.19
N HIS A 532 16.59 15.96 7.87
CA HIS A 532 15.69 16.28 8.97
C HIS A 532 16.48 16.67 10.22
N HIS A 533 15.96 17.59 11.04
CA HIS A 533 16.66 18.02 12.25
C HIS A 533 17.03 16.86 13.19
N SER A 534 16.22 15.80 13.29
CA SER A 534 16.56 14.64 14.12
C SER A 534 17.84 13.94 13.65
N GLU A 535 18.04 13.79 12.34
CA GLU A 535 19.25 13.18 11.77
C GLU A 535 20.44 14.11 11.98
N PHE A 536 20.26 15.41 11.74
CA PHE A 536 21.32 16.38 11.89
C PHE A 536 21.77 16.53 13.35
N LEU A 537 20.84 16.53 14.30
CA LEU A 537 21.16 16.58 15.73
C LEU A 537 21.83 15.29 16.20
N ALA A 538 21.38 14.13 15.72
CA ALA A 538 22.06 12.86 16.01
C ALA A 538 23.52 12.86 15.52
N GLU A 539 23.77 13.39 14.31
CA GLU A 539 25.11 13.59 13.76
C GLU A 539 25.96 14.49 14.67
N LEU A 540 25.44 15.66 15.07
CA LEU A 540 26.16 16.61 15.91
C LEU A 540 26.48 16.06 17.31
N VAL A 541 25.58 15.29 17.91
CA VAL A 541 25.81 14.61 19.19
C VAL A 541 26.87 13.52 19.04
N SER A 542 26.74 12.66 18.01
CA SER A 542 27.71 11.59 17.75
C SER A 542 29.12 12.12 17.44
N ASP A 543 29.22 13.28 16.79
CA ASP A 543 30.49 13.94 16.49
C ASP A 543 31.10 14.67 17.71
N GLY A 544 30.42 14.67 18.85
CA GLY A 544 30.85 15.40 20.06
C GLY A 544 30.80 16.92 19.92
N ARG A 545 30.08 17.43 18.92
CA ARG A 545 29.87 18.88 18.74
C ARG A 545 28.79 19.43 19.67
N LEU A 546 27.86 18.57 20.09
CA LEU A 546 26.93 18.83 21.17
C LEU A 546 27.25 17.88 22.32
N GLN A 547 27.67 18.43 23.45
CA GLN A 547 27.88 17.69 24.69
C GLN A 547 26.58 17.72 25.50
N VAL A 548 26.10 16.55 25.89
CA VAL A 548 24.77 16.34 26.46
C VAL A 548 24.94 15.73 27.85
N ASP A 549 24.23 16.29 28.81
CA ASP A 549 24.05 15.70 30.14
C ASP A 549 23.05 14.54 30.05
N ASP A 550 23.51 13.34 30.41
CA ASP A 550 22.74 12.09 30.35
C ASP A 550 21.93 11.81 31.64
N SER A 551 21.83 12.77 32.56
CA SER A 551 21.23 12.57 33.87
C SER A 551 19.71 12.84 33.97
N SER A 552 19.03 13.12 32.85
CA SER A 552 17.60 13.49 32.84
C SER A 552 16.71 12.52 33.61
N GLY A 553 16.77 11.22 33.29
CA GLY A 553 15.90 10.19 33.87
C GLY A 553 14.39 10.44 33.65
N GLU A 554 14.02 11.38 32.77
CA GLU A 554 12.63 11.71 32.45
C GLU A 554 12.00 10.56 31.67
N ARG A 555 10.81 10.12 32.12
CA ARG A 555 10.01 9.13 31.39
C ARG A 555 9.23 9.82 30.28
N ILE A 556 9.57 9.47 29.05
CA ILE A 556 8.99 10.07 27.86
C ILE A 556 8.36 9.01 26.97
N THR A 557 7.45 9.44 26.12
CA THR A 557 7.05 8.66 24.95
C THR A 557 7.36 9.44 23.68
N TYR A 558 7.58 8.75 22.56
CA TYR A 558 7.87 9.39 21.29
C TYR A 558 6.77 9.09 20.27
N HIS A 559 6.32 10.13 19.57
CA HIS A 559 5.48 9.96 18.39
C HIS A 559 6.30 10.08 17.11
N ASP A 560 6.46 8.96 16.40
CA ASP A 560 6.99 8.92 15.04
C ASP A 560 6.06 9.67 14.06
N PRO A 561 6.48 10.81 13.48
CA PRO A 561 5.69 11.48 12.45
C PRO A 561 5.61 10.63 11.19
N CYS A 562 4.42 10.50 10.61
CA CYS A 562 4.21 9.64 9.44
C CYS A 562 5.08 10.00 8.22
N TYR A 563 5.31 11.30 7.99
CA TYR A 563 6.18 11.76 6.89
C TYR A 563 7.67 11.54 7.19
N LEU A 564 8.07 11.38 8.46
CA LEU A 564 9.45 11.12 8.85
C LEU A 564 9.76 9.62 8.76
N ALA A 565 9.05 8.82 9.56
CA ALA A 565 9.29 7.40 9.71
C ALA A 565 8.79 6.60 8.51
N ARG A 566 7.48 6.64 8.22
CA ARG A 566 6.89 5.79 7.17
C ARG A 566 7.26 6.25 5.76
N VAL A 567 7.24 7.56 5.49
CA VAL A 567 7.46 8.08 4.14
C VAL A 567 8.94 8.21 3.81
N ASN A 568 9.74 8.78 4.70
CA ASN A 568 11.17 9.02 4.46
C ASN A 568 12.11 7.97 5.08
N GLY A 569 11.58 7.02 5.86
CA GLY A 569 12.36 5.91 6.40
C GLY A 569 13.23 6.28 7.60
N ILE A 570 13.03 7.46 8.19
CA ILE A 570 13.86 7.97 9.28
C ILE A 570 13.21 7.57 10.61
N VAL A 571 13.73 6.51 11.23
CA VAL A 571 13.19 5.92 12.47
C VAL A 571 14.19 6.02 13.62
N ASP A 572 15.47 5.72 13.37
CA ASP A 572 16.45 5.55 14.44
C ASP A 572 17.00 6.90 14.95
N ALA A 573 17.25 7.86 14.06
CA ALA A 573 17.85 9.14 14.44
C ALA A 573 17.16 9.91 15.60
N PRO A 574 15.82 10.02 15.67
CA PRO A 574 15.16 10.58 16.86
C PRO A 574 15.49 9.82 18.14
N ARG A 575 15.55 8.48 18.09
CA ARG A 575 15.83 7.61 19.24
C ARG A 575 17.28 7.72 19.69
N ASP A 576 18.21 7.91 18.75
CA ASP A 576 19.62 8.14 19.07
C ASP A 576 19.78 9.43 19.90
N VAL A 577 19.10 10.50 19.50
CA VAL A 577 19.08 11.77 20.28
C VAL A 577 18.41 11.57 21.64
N LEU A 578 17.27 10.88 21.70
CA LEU A 578 16.57 10.62 22.97
C LEU A 578 17.40 9.77 23.94
N THR A 579 18.15 8.80 23.42
CA THR A 579 19.06 7.98 24.23
C THR A 579 20.23 8.80 24.74
N ALA A 580 20.77 9.72 23.93
CA ALA A 580 21.89 10.56 24.31
C ALA A 580 21.56 11.56 25.44
N VAL A 581 20.32 12.03 25.53
CA VAL A 581 19.85 12.88 26.65
C VAL A 581 19.49 12.08 27.92
N GLY A 582 19.72 10.76 27.93
CA GLY A 582 19.44 9.91 29.09
C GLY A 582 17.95 9.72 29.40
N ALA A 583 17.07 9.86 28.40
CA ALA A 583 15.63 9.72 28.60
C ALA A 583 15.19 8.24 28.64
N GLU A 584 14.23 7.92 29.52
CA GLU A 584 13.60 6.61 29.56
C GLU A 584 12.43 6.57 28.56
N LEU A 585 12.70 6.02 27.37
CA LEU A 585 11.72 5.97 26.27
C LEU A 585 10.74 4.79 26.40
N ASP A 586 9.49 5.12 26.69
CA ASP A 586 8.35 4.19 26.59
C ASP A 586 7.72 4.26 25.19
N GLU A 587 8.02 3.26 24.37
CA GLU A 587 7.52 3.16 22.99
C GLU A 587 6.01 2.93 22.92
N LEU A 588 5.33 3.68 22.04
CA LEU A 588 3.92 3.46 21.77
C LEU A 588 3.70 2.10 21.05
N PRO A 589 2.55 1.43 21.23
CA PRO A 589 2.30 0.12 20.62
C PRO A 589 2.46 0.10 19.09
N ARG A 590 2.09 1.22 18.44
CA ARG A 590 2.27 1.48 17.02
C ARG A 590 3.34 2.56 16.85
N HIS A 591 4.58 2.17 16.54
CA HIS A 591 5.73 3.06 16.33
C HIS A 591 6.48 2.76 15.01
N GLY A 592 7.50 3.56 14.71
CA GLY A 592 8.29 3.51 13.47
C GLY A 592 7.42 3.62 12.22
N CYS A 593 7.70 2.81 11.19
CA CYS A 593 6.90 2.82 9.95
C CYS A 593 5.43 2.40 10.13
N ARG A 594 5.07 1.79 11.27
CA ARG A 594 3.69 1.40 11.64
C ARG A 594 2.99 2.44 12.53
N THR A 595 3.58 3.62 12.72
CA THR A 595 2.98 4.72 13.49
C THR A 595 1.59 5.11 12.99
N ALA A 596 0.68 5.43 13.90
CA ALA A 596 -0.60 6.04 13.55
C ALA A 596 -0.40 7.52 13.17
N CYS A 597 -1.40 8.11 12.51
CA CYS A 597 -1.33 9.51 12.09
C CYS A 597 -1.82 10.45 13.20
N CYS A 598 -1.17 11.61 13.38
CA CYS A 598 -1.65 12.67 14.28
C CYS A 598 -2.92 13.38 13.77
N GLY A 599 -3.29 13.18 12.50
CA GLY A 599 -4.49 13.76 11.89
C GLY A 599 -4.30 15.02 11.06
N GLY A 600 -3.15 15.71 11.15
CA GLY A 600 -2.96 17.04 10.54
C GLY A 600 -2.59 17.06 9.05
N GLY A 601 -2.07 15.95 8.51
CA GLY A 601 -1.61 15.90 7.11
C GLY A 601 -2.73 16.04 6.08
N GLY A 602 -2.38 16.22 4.80
CA GLY A 602 -3.36 16.23 3.70
C GLY A 602 -4.30 17.44 3.72
N GLY A 603 -3.90 18.53 4.37
CA GLY A 603 -4.71 19.74 4.55
C GLY A 603 -5.62 19.72 5.78
N ARG A 604 -5.66 18.63 6.56
CA ARG A 604 -6.60 18.49 7.69
C ARG A 604 -6.28 19.36 8.91
N MET A 605 -5.02 19.77 9.10
CA MET A 605 -4.66 20.75 10.12
C MET A 605 -5.46 22.06 9.97
N TRP A 606 -5.94 22.35 8.75
CA TRP A 606 -6.68 23.55 8.42
C TRP A 606 -8.20 23.35 8.42
N LEU A 607 -8.68 22.12 8.64
CA LEU A 607 -10.11 21.81 8.68
C LEU A 607 -10.65 21.99 10.09
N ASP A 608 -11.87 22.50 10.19
CA ASP A 608 -12.53 22.76 11.46
C ASP A 608 -13.29 21.51 11.92
N ASP A 609 -12.57 20.50 12.40
CA ASP A 609 -13.18 19.38 13.10
C ASP A 609 -13.33 19.69 14.59
N GLY A 610 -14.48 19.33 15.16
CA GLY A 610 -14.64 19.22 16.61
C GLY A 610 -13.68 18.16 17.19
N PRO A 611 -13.30 18.26 18.49
CA PRO A 611 -12.34 17.34 19.10
C PRO A 611 -12.68 15.85 18.91
N ASP A 612 -13.96 15.49 19.05
CA ASP A 612 -14.44 14.10 18.91
C ASP A 612 -14.36 13.58 17.46
N ASP A 613 -14.38 14.49 16.49
CA ASP A 613 -14.35 14.21 15.07
C ASP A 613 -12.94 14.30 14.48
N ARG A 614 -11.90 14.58 15.27
CA ARG A 614 -10.54 14.71 14.75
C ARG A 614 -9.96 13.34 14.39
N VAL A 615 -9.36 13.29 13.20
CA VAL A 615 -8.49 12.17 12.83
C VAL A 615 -7.30 12.16 13.79
N GLY A 616 -6.85 10.98 14.22
CA GLY A 616 -5.74 10.84 15.18
C GLY A 616 -6.16 10.76 16.65
N ARG A 617 -7.47 10.74 16.95
CA ARG A 617 -7.99 10.47 18.30
C ARG A 617 -7.50 9.14 18.86
N ASP A 618 -7.45 8.09 18.04
CA ASP A 618 -6.92 6.77 18.44
C ASP A 618 -5.45 6.83 18.86
N ARG A 619 -4.65 7.68 18.20
CA ARG A 619 -3.26 7.95 18.61
C ARG A 619 -3.21 8.78 19.89
N LEU A 620 -4.07 9.78 20.04
CA LEU A 620 -4.15 10.56 21.27
C LEU A 620 -4.47 9.65 22.48
N GLU A 621 -5.42 8.72 22.31
CA GLU A 621 -5.77 7.70 23.31
C GLU A 621 -4.57 6.77 23.63
N GLU A 622 -3.78 6.37 22.63
CA GLU A 622 -2.54 5.61 22.88
C GLU A 622 -1.52 6.38 23.72
N ILE A 623 -1.35 7.68 23.44
CA ILE A 623 -0.43 8.56 24.18
C ILE A 623 -0.89 8.72 25.63
N THR A 624 -2.17 9.02 25.85
CA THR A 624 -2.70 9.22 27.21
C THR A 624 -2.72 7.91 28.01
N THR A 625 -2.98 6.78 27.35
CA THR A 625 -2.95 5.45 27.99
C THR A 625 -1.53 5.01 28.36
N ALA A 626 -0.52 5.42 27.59
CA ALA A 626 0.88 5.14 27.91
C ALA A 626 1.31 5.81 29.23
N GLY A 627 0.67 6.93 29.61
CA GLY A 627 0.88 7.58 30.90
C GLY A 627 2.20 8.33 31.06
N ALA A 628 2.90 8.62 29.95
CA ALA A 628 4.12 9.42 29.96
C ALA A 628 3.84 10.89 30.33
N GLU A 629 4.75 11.51 31.07
CA GLU A 629 4.65 12.92 31.48
C GLU A 629 4.86 13.86 30.29
N THR A 630 5.73 13.45 29.36
CA THR A 630 6.05 14.19 28.14
C THR A 630 5.91 13.28 26.91
N VAL A 631 5.22 13.77 25.88
CA VAL A 631 5.28 13.22 24.53
C VAL A 631 6.21 14.06 23.67
N VAL A 632 7.28 13.42 23.22
CA VAL A 632 8.24 14.02 22.29
C VAL A 632 7.73 13.85 20.86
N VAL A 633 7.80 14.93 20.09
CA VAL A 633 7.49 14.96 18.66
C VAL A 633 8.67 15.50 17.87
N SER A 634 8.66 15.29 16.57
CA SER A 634 9.64 15.89 15.65
C SER A 634 8.93 16.42 14.40
N CYS A 635 7.79 17.06 14.60
CA CYS A 635 6.93 17.57 13.54
C CYS A 635 6.00 18.66 14.08
N PRO A 636 6.01 19.87 13.51
CA PRO A 636 5.12 20.96 13.95
C PRO A 636 3.64 20.61 13.84
N PHE A 637 3.23 19.84 12.83
CA PHE A 637 1.82 19.44 12.70
C PHE A 637 1.43 18.48 13.83
N CYS A 638 2.29 17.52 14.17
CA CYS A 638 2.03 16.63 15.30
C CYS A 638 1.97 17.41 16.62
N ARG A 639 2.86 18.39 16.81
CA ARG A 639 2.85 19.29 17.97
C ARG A 639 1.51 20.00 18.14
N THR A 640 0.99 20.62 17.07
CA THR A 640 -0.32 21.28 17.13
C THR A 640 -1.44 20.28 17.39
N MET A 641 -1.48 19.18 16.63
CA MET A 641 -2.60 18.23 16.73
C MET A 641 -2.69 17.56 18.11
N PHE A 642 -1.55 17.17 18.71
CA PHE A 642 -1.55 16.62 20.06
C PHE A 642 -1.71 17.69 21.13
N GLY A 643 -1.09 18.87 20.96
CA GLY A 643 -1.26 19.97 21.91
C GLY A 643 -2.72 20.39 22.06
N ASP A 644 -3.45 20.48 20.96
CA ASP A 644 -4.89 20.76 20.98
C ASP A 644 -5.70 19.59 21.56
N GLY A 645 -5.37 18.35 21.15
CA GLY A 645 -6.07 17.16 21.61
C GLY A 645 -5.93 16.91 23.11
N LEU A 646 -4.71 17.02 23.64
CA LEU A 646 -4.42 16.85 25.06
C LEU A 646 -5.06 17.96 25.90
N ALA A 647 -5.04 19.21 25.39
CA ALA A 647 -5.73 20.32 26.04
C ALA A 647 -7.25 20.11 26.09
N ALA A 648 -7.86 19.59 25.00
CA ALA A 648 -9.29 19.28 24.99
C ALA A 648 -9.66 18.09 25.90
N ALA A 649 -8.70 17.21 26.19
CA ALA A 649 -8.85 16.07 27.10
C ALA A 649 -8.47 16.40 28.55
N ASP A 650 -8.16 17.67 28.87
CA ASP A 650 -7.65 18.11 30.18
C ASP A 650 -6.46 17.25 30.67
N SER A 651 -5.62 16.77 29.75
CA SER A 651 -4.46 15.96 30.07
C SER A 651 -3.28 16.83 30.53
N PRO A 652 -2.58 16.47 31.60
CA PRO A 652 -1.39 17.19 32.06
C PRO A 652 -0.14 16.88 31.20
N THR A 653 -0.22 15.96 30.23
CA THR A 653 0.93 15.54 29.42
C THR A 653 1.44 16.68 28.56
N ASN A 654 2.75 16.93 28.62
CA ASN A 654 3.41 17.98 27.83
C ASN A 654 3.74 17.48 26.42
N VAL A 655 3.65 18.37 25.43
CA VAL A 655 4.11 18.09 24.06
C VAL A 655 5.36 18.92 23.77
N VAL A 656 6.48 18.26 23.57
CA VAL A 656 7.80 18.90 23.41
C VAL A 656 8.43 18.43 22.11
N ASP A 657 9.07 19.32 21.37
CA ASP A 657 9.85 18.91 20.19
C ASP A 657 11.21 18.36 20.60
N LEU A 658 11.75 17.41 19.84
CA LEU A 658 13.06 16.80 20.08
C LEU A 658 14.17 17.84 20.27
N ALA A 659 14.15 18.94 19.50
CA ALA A 659 15.14 20.01 19.64
C ALA A 659 15.02 20.77 20.98
N GLU A 660 13.80 20.98 21.49
CA GLU A 660 13.56 21.62 22.79
C GLU A 660 14.06 20.73 23.95
N LEU A 661 13.91 19.41 23.83
CA LEU A 661 14.44 18.49 24.83
C LEU A 661 15.97 18.50 24.84
N LEU A 662 16.59 18.44 23.66
CA LEU A 662 18.05 18.40 23.53
C LEU A 662 18.72 19.68 24.04
N ILE A 663 18.17 20.87 23.73
CA ILE A 663 18.78 22.13 24.18
C ILE A 663 18.77 22.27 25.70
N ASN A 664 17.73 21.75 26.37
CA ASN A 664 17.63 21.76 27.83
C ASN A 664 18.57 20.76 28.51
N SER A 665 19.15 19.85 27.73
CA SER A 665 20.04 18.79 28.21
C SER A 665 21.51 19.05 27.84
N LEU A 666 21.86 20.23 27.30
CA LEU A 666 23.27 20.55 27.06
C LEU A 666 23.98 20.78 28.40
N GLU A 667 25.22 20.28 28.50
CA GLU A 667 26.08 20.59 29.65
C GLU A 667 26.31 22.11 29.73
N GLU A 668 26.25 22.69 30.93
CA GLU A 668 26.67 24.07 31.13
C GLU A 668 28.18 24.17 30.84
N THR A 669 28.55 24.72 29.68
CA THR A 669 29.93 25.15 29.43
C THR A 669 30.28 26.28 30.39
N GLY A 670 31.03 25.93 31.44
CA GLY A 670 31.53 26.87 32.45
C GLY A 670 32.51 27.91 31.93
#